data_AF-A0A1Q7LTF3-F1
#
_entry.id   AF-A0A1Q7LTF3-F1
#
_cell.length_a   1.000
_cell.length_b   1.000
_cell.length_c   1.000
_cell.angle_alpha   90.00
_cell.angle_beta   90.00
_cell.angle_gamma   90.00
#
_symmetry.space_group_name_H-M   'P 1'
#
loop_
_entity.id
_entity.type
_entity.pdbx_description
1 polymer ?
#
loop_
_entity_poly.entity_id
_entity_poly.type
_entity_poly.pdbx_seq_one_letter_code
_entity_poly.pdbx_strand_id
1 'polypeptide(L)'
;MIKEAELYQPLADSRVRCTACARYCNIPDGKIGFCGVRQNTAGKLQLLVYGKVITGHIDPIEKKPVTHYMPGSKIFSIATTGCSWACQYCFTPETFVFTDRGVKTFAELFEDGCNESSHGLSAERDLPGFAALTHKGHFRQIKQIFRHFYDGTIVTIKPVYLPPIRCTPDHKVLTTSDPERAPMMAEARYLTRKSYVAVPKIRNQASTLSVDLAAFLKDEPLRDYKVPRSAMQWRMKRPTLETIARMTSDGHTSRTIGQVLGIHPANIRQARSKLSHSSINDMTKSYRTTKIISSSDTVRVTNGKNAVQRFVKINSDLAKLLGYFCADGSVSQVHNRPCSFRVTFTFGKDEQSNIDDIKDLLRRVFGLDCGLIRAGPVTHVYIYNSILGLFFRRTCGVDCYRKRIPDFVLLDGRKEITKAFLSGYLSGDGYTTRAGPADRSYIGANSVSERLVLGVALLFLRLGNVPRFYISENSPTTIIEGRTVSRHNDYILKVLKRNDSSGSQAIEWEDDRGLVIERGGYYLVPVRSTGSEHYSGFVYNMEVEGDHTYVANLEAVSNCQNYDISQRRKPEGTEMEPLAVAALATSYGCQGLAYTYNQPTIFIEYARDVGREAHKNGLINIFVSNGYDTPDAVGMMNEFLDCITVDFKGNNETEFLRKWVLVPDGEPILQTLLDIRDKTKIHTEITDLVIPEVGDDLKSARKLSKWLYDNLGPDVPIHFLRFHPDYKMMNLPPTPVKTLENHCEIARAEGLRYVYVGNVPGHPWEHTYCPECKTIAIRRHGFDITGWNLGRDNRCLKCGYKLPIVGSLSTSVHEDRFLPVVN
;
A
#
# COMPACT_ATOMS: atom_id res chain seq x y z
N MET A 1 2.28 -3.25 -28.03
CA MET A 1 2.29 -4.50 -28.84
C MET A 1 2.89 -5.65 -28.01
N ILE A 2 2.84 -6.90 -28.49
CA ILE A 2 3.58 -8.03 -27.88
C ILE A 2 4.44 -8.65 -28.99
N LYS A 3 5.72 -8.94 -28.68
CA LYS A 3 6.67 -9.53 -29.62
C LYS A 3 7.31 -10.78 -29.03
N GLU A 4 7.53 -11.81 -29.84
CA GLU A 4 8.34 -12.97 -29.43
C GLU A 4 9.78 -12.49 -29.16
N ALA A 5 10.27 -12.74 -27.95
CA ALA A 5 11.63 -12.44 -27.54
C ALA A 5 12.62 -13.39 -28.23
N GLU A 6 13.84 -12.92 -28.47
CA GLU A 6 14.87 -13.71 -29.19
C GLU A 6 15.90 -14.31 -28.22
N LEU A 7 16.08 -13.71 -27.04
CA LEU A 7 17.05 -14.17 -26.04
C LEU A 7 16.45 -15.22 -25.10
N TYR A 8 16.25 -16.44 -25.63
CA TYR A 8 15.89 -17.60 -24.83
C TYR A 8 16.29 -18.93 -25.49
N GLN A 9 16.38 -19.98 -24.66
CA GLN A 9 16.56 -21.36 -25.09
C GLN A 9 15.29 -22.16 -24.73
N PRO A 10 14.68 -22.89 -25.68
CA PRO A 10 13.59 -23.81 -25.37
C PRO A 10 14.11 -24.98 -24.52
N LEU A 11 13.32 -25.40 -23.54
CA LEU A 11 13.58 -26.55 -22.67
C LEU A 11 12.44 -27.57 -22.79
N ALA A 12 12.57 -28.71 -22.11
CA ALA A 12 11.51 -29.71 -22.01
C ALA A 12 10.22 -29.13 -21.36
N ASP A 13 9.08 -29.77 -21.62
CA ASP A 13 7.77 -29.43 -21.06
C ASP A 13 7.30 -27.99 -21.34
N SER A 14 7.58 -27.46 -22.53
CA SER A 14 7.27 -26.07 -22.92
C SER A 14 7.88 -25.02 -21.99
N ARG A 15 8.93 -25.35 -21.23
CA ARG A 15 9.69 -24.38 -20.43
C ARG A 15 10.66 -23.63 -21.33
N VAL A 16 11.08 -22.44 -20.90
CA VAL A 16 12.12 -21.67 -21.58
C VAL A 16 13.16 -21.18 -20.57
N ARG A 17 14.43 -21.13 -20.96
CA ARG A 17 15.47 -20.42 -20.23
C ARG A 17 15.68 -19.07 -20.89
N CYS A 18 15.31 -17.99 -20.22
CA CYS A 18 15.60 -16.64 -20.71
C CYS A 18 17.09 -16.36 -20.60
N THR A 19 17.72 -15.89 -21.67
CA THR A 19 19.14 -15.55 -21.71
C THR A 19 19.37 -14.04 -21.83
N ALA A 20 18.37 -13.20 -21.56
CA ALA A 20 18.52 -11.75 -21.65
C ALA A 20 19.36 -11.13 -20.51
N CYS A 21 19.44 -11.75 -19.34
CA CYS A 21 20.29 -11.26 -18.24
C CYS A 21 20.86 -12.43 -17.44
N ALA A 22 21.89 -12.18 -16.64
CA ALA A 22 22.63 -13.22 -15.92
C ALA A 22 21.82 -13.97 -14.83
N ARG A 23 20.51 -13.69 -14.69
CA ARG A 23 19.60 -14.52 -13.88
C ARG A 23 19.26 -15.87 -14.51
N TYR A 24 19.38 -16.00 -15.84
CA TYR A 24 19.04 -17.22 -16.58
C TYR A 24 17.70 -17.86 -16.15
N CYS A 25 16.64 -17.05 -16.03
CA CYS A 25 15.36 -17.51 -15.50
C CYS A 25 14.85 -18.72 -16.29
N ASN A 26 14.59 -19.83 -15.59
CA ASN A 26 13.87 -20.97 -16.15
C ASN A 26 12.36 -20.72 -15.93
N ILE A 27 11.66 -20.34 -17.00
CA ILE A 27 10.27 -19.85 -16.95
C ILE A 27 9.34 -20.97 -17.45
N PRO A 28 8.48 -21.52 -16.57
CA PRO A 28 7.46 -22.50 -16.98
C PRO A 28 6.43 -21.90 -17.93
N ASP A 29 5.70 -22.76 -18.65
CA ASP A 29 4.60 -22.30 -19.50
C ASP A 29 3.55 -21.50 -18.71
N GLY A 30 3.05 -20.42 -19.30
CA GLY A 30 2.12 -19.47 -18.69
C GLY A 30 2.71 -18.60 -17.58
N LYS A 31 4.03 -18.68 -17.30
CA LYS A 31 4.70 -17.90 -16.24
C LYS A 31 5.55 -16.76 -16.82
N ILE A 32 5.91 -15.83 -15.94
CA ILE A 32 6.71 -14.65 -16.26
C ILE A 32 8.08 -14.71 -15.56
N GLY A 33 9.11 -14.23 -16.24
CA GLY A 33 10.45 -14.10 -15.69
C GLY A 33 10.53 -13.06 -14.57
N PHE A 34 11.63 -13.07 -13.82
CA PHE A 34 11.84 -12.21 -12.65
C PHE A 34 11.62 -10.72 -12.95
N CYS A 35 11.99 -10.27 -14.16
CA CYS A 35 11.84 -8.87 -14.56
C CYS A 35 10.39 -8.41 -14.71
N GLY A 36 9.42 -9.32 -14.75
CA GLY A 36 7.99 -8.99 -14.89
C GLY A 36 7.58 -8.60 -16.30
N VAL A 37 8.46 -8.73 -17.32
CA VAL A 37 8.15 -8.31 -18.70
C VAL A 37 8.40 -9.37 -19.77
N ARG A 38 8.96 -10.52 -19.40
CA ARG A 38 9.23 -11.64 -20.32
C ARG A 38 8.41 -12.86 -19.90
N GLN A 39 7.37 -13.20 -20.66
CA GLN A 39 6.41 -14.26 -20.32
C GLN A 39 6.54 -15.44 -21.27
N ASN A 40 6.56 -16.65 -20.75
CA ASN A 40 6.51 -17.86 -21.57
C ASN A 40 5.04 -18.20 -21.88
N THR A 41 4.74 -18.39 -23.17
CA THR A 41 3.42 -18.83 -23.66
C THR A 41 3.63 -19.91 -24.71
N ALA A 42 3.15 -21.12 -24.41
CA ALA A 42 3.29 -22.31 -25.25
C ALA A 42 4.73 -22.58 -25.70
N GLY A 43 5.71 -22.42 -24.79
CA GLY A 43 7.13 -22.64 -25.08
C GLY A 43 7.83 -21.50 -25.86
N LYS A 44 7.15 -20.38 -26.06
CA LYS A 44 7.70 -19.18 -26.70
C LYS A 44 7.78 -18.04 -25.69
N LEU A 45 8.95 -17.44 -25.57
CA LEU A 45 9.13 -16.28 -24.70
C LEU A 45 8.60 -15.02 -25.41
N GLN A 46 7.73 -14.27 -24.75
CA GLN A 46 7.11 -13.04 -25.24
C GLN A 46 7.61 -11.85 -24.43
N LEU A 47 8.00 -10.76 -25.10
CA LEU A 47 8.31 -9.47 -24.51
C LEU A 47 7.03 -8.63 -24.44
N LEU A 48 6.51 -8.45 -23.22
CA LEU A 48 5.21 -7.81 -22.97
C LEU A 48 5.23 -6.27 -23.06
N VAL A 49 6.42 -5.69 -22.99
CA VAL A 49 6.68 -4.24 -23.04
C VAL A 49 7.19 -3.75 -24.38
N TYR A 50 7.18 -4.60 -25.42
CA TYR A 50 7.59 -4.16 -26.75
C TYR A 50 6.66 -3.04 -27.26
N GLY A 51 7.26 -1.88 -27.52
CA GLY A 51 6.53 -0.68 -27.91
C GLY A 51 5.88 0.08 -26.76
N LYS A 52 6.14 -0.24 -25.49
CA LYS A 52 5.50 0.43 -24.34
C LYS A 52 6.51 1.27 -23.56
N VAL A 53 6.60 2.55 -23.92
CA VAL A 53 7.49 3.51 -23.25
C VAL A 53 6.78 4.09 -22.03
N ILE A 54 7.33 3.85 -20.84
CA ILE A 54 6.73 4.33 -19.59
C ILE A 54 7.16 5.77 -19.24
N THR A 55 8.32 6.20 -19.73
CA THR A 55 8.79 7.58 -19.52
C THR A 55 9.78 7.95 -20.62
N GLY A 56 9.84 9.25 -20.91
CA GLY A 56 10.65 9.83 -21.97
C GLY A 56 11.14 11.22 -21.58
N HIS A 57 12.45 11.42 -21.54
CA HIS A 57 13.06 12.70 -21.17
C HIS A 57 14.23 13.04 -22.07
N ILE A 58 14.38 14.31 -22.41
CA ILE A 58 15.61 14.83 -23.02
C ILE A 58 16.50 15.31 -21.89
N ASP A 59 17.74 14.81 -21.90
CA ASP A 59 18.78 15.14 -20.94
C ASP A 59 20.13 15.33 -21.67
N PRO A 60 21.08 16.07 -21.10
CA PRO A 60 22.47 16.07 -21.57
C PRO A 60 23.12 14.70 -21.40
N ILE A 61 24.00 14.29 -22.33
CA ILE A 61 24.73 13.01 -22.25
C ILE A 61 25.55 12.89 -20.95
N GLU A 62 26.02 14.01 -20.41
CA GLU A 62 26.75 14.07 -19.13
C GLU A 62 25.92 13.57 -17.94
N LYS A 63 24.58 13.62 -18.02
CA LYS A 63 23.69 13.07 -16.97
C LYS A 63 23.60 11.54 -17.03
N LYS A 64 24.01 10.91 -18.14
CA LYS A 64 24.12 9.45 -18.27
C LYS A 64 25.49 8.94 -17.86
N PRO A 65 26.12 9.62 -16.89
CA PRO A 65 27.58 9.72 -16.70
C PRO A 65 28.46 9.19 -17.85
N VAL A 66 28.23 9.72 -19.06
CA VAL A 66 29.08 9.48 -20.23
C VAL A 66 29.73 10.81 -20.58
N THR A 67 31.06 10.87 -20.49
CA THR A 67 31.81 12.14 -20.59
C THR A 67 32.91 12.14 -21.65
N HIS A 68 33.26 10.96 -22.17
CA HIS A 68 34.29 10.75 -23.19
C HIS A 68 33.69 10.35 -24.55
N TYR A 69 32.37 10.19 -24.64
CA TYR A 69 31.67 9.90 -25.89
C TYR A 69 30.72 11.05 -26.25
N MET A 70 30.92 11.66 -27.42
CA MET A 70 30.10 12.75 -27.98
C MET A 70 29.70 13.84 -26.97
N PRO A 71 30.65 14.50 -26.25
CA PRO A 71 30.33 15.42 -25.17
C PRO A 71 29.47 16.62 -25.61
N GLY A 72 28.54 17.04 -24.73
CA GLY A 72 27.59 18.12 -24.97
C GLY A 72 26.32 17.70 -25.70
N SER A 73 26.22 16.46 -26.15
CA SER A 73 25.06 15.95 -26.90
C SER A 73 23.77 15.98 -26.09
N LYS A 74 22.66 16.24 -26.78
CA LYS A 74 21.28 16.20 -26.29
C LYS A 74 20.70 14.82 -26.59
N ILE A 75 20.28 14.10 -25.55
CA ILE A 75 19.93 12.68 -25.64
C ILE A 75 18.47 12.45 -25.24
N PHE A 76 17.71 11.79 -26.11
CA PHE A 76 16.34 11.37 -25.79
C PHE A 76 16.36 10.02 -25.06
N SER A 77 16.00 10.05 -23.79
CA SER A 77 16.06 8.94 -22.86
C SER A 77 14.69 8.28 -22.74
N ILE A 78 14.62 6.95 -22.84
CA ILE A 78 13.39 6.18 -22.64
C ILE A 78 13.58 5.02 -21.66
N ALA A 79 12.47 4.56 -21.07
CA ALA A 79 12.40 3.32 -20.28
C ALA A 79 11.10 2.55 -20.53
N THR A 80 11.09 1.28 -20.16
CA THR A 80 9.87 0.45 -20.04
C THR A 80 9.62 0.08 -18.57
N THR A 81 8.59 -0.72 -18.26
CA THR A 81 8.42 -1.28 -16.91
C THR A 81 9.36 -2.46 -16.64
N GLY A 82 9.60 -2.77 -15.35
CA GLY A 82 10.36 -3.94 -14.88
C GLY A 82 11.83 -3.67 -14.54
N CYS A 83 12.52 -4.66 -13.95
CA CYS A 83 13.97 -4.61 -13.68
C CYS A 83 14.51 -6.01 -13.35
N SER A 84 15.81 -6.26 -13.58
CA SER A 84 16.50 -7.47 -13.15
C SER A 84 16.88 -7.46 -11.65
N TRP A 85 16.60 -6.39 -10.89
CA TRP A 85 16.79 -6.30 -9.43
C TRP A 85 15.44 -6.17 -8.68
N ALA A 86 15.35 -6.61 -7.42
CA ALA A 86 14.09 -6.59 -6.62
C ALA A 86 14.24 -5.89 -5.26
N CYS A 87 13.11 -5.73 -4.56
CA CYS A 87 13.08 -4.93 -3.36
C CYS A 87 12.07 -5.32 -2.27
N GLN A 88 12.45 -5.18 -0.98
CA GLN A 88 11.91 -5.98 0.13
C GLN A 88 11.04 -5.35 1.29
N TYR A 89 10.36 -4.19 1.21
CA TYR A 89 9.83 -3.56 2.47
C TYR A 89 8.30 -3.58 2.61
N CYS A 90 7.80 -4.34 3.57
CA CYS A 90 6.37 -4.56 3.81
C CYS A 90 6.05 -4.97 5.27
N PHE A 91 4.76 -5.04 5.58
CA PHE A 91 4.18 -5.48 6.86
C PHE A 91 3.59 -6.88 6.77
N THR A 92 3.47 -7.56 7.90
CA THR A 92 2.69 -8.80 8.00
C THR A 92 1.18 -8.54 7.82
N PRO A 93 0.39 -9.54 7.36
CA PRO A 93 -1.01 -9.36 6.94
C PRO A 93 -1.95 -8.79 8.03
N GLU A 94 -1.66 -9.06 9.29
CA GLU A 94 -2.46 -8.67 10.44
C GLU A 94 -2.26 -7.21 10.88
N THR A 95 -1.29 -6.50 10.30
CA THR A 95 -1.04 -5.10 10.66
C THR A 95 -2.24 -4.23 10.28
N PHE A 96 -2.75 -3.42 11.23
CA PHE A 96 -3.88 -2.53 11.03
C PHE A 96 -3.46 -1.20 10.43
N VAL A 97 -4.28 -0.70 9.50
CA VAL A 97 -4.18 0.58 8.82
C VAL A 97 -5.43 1.40 9.13
N PHE A 98 -5.22 2.70 9.36
CA PHE A 98 -6.30 3.64 9.65
C PHE A 98 -6.80 4.29 8.36
N THR A 99 -8.01 3.93 7.95
CA THR A 99 -8.63 4.43 6.71
C THR A 99 -9.87 5.28 6.99
N ASP A 100 -10.33 5.99 5.97
CA ASP A 100 -11.62 6.69 5.96
C ASP A 100 -12.84 5.73 5.94
N ARG A 101 -12.60 4.43 5.80
CA ARG A 101 -13.60 3.35 5.89
C ARG A 101 -13.36 2.45 7.11
N GLY A 102 -12.81 3.04 8.18
CA GLY A 102 -12.53 2.37 9.44
C GLY A 102 -11.11 1.80 9.54
N VAL A 103 -10.87 1.08 10.63
CA VAL A 103 -9.58 0.42 10.90
C VAL A 103 -9.59 -0.98 10.30
N LYS A 104 -8.69 -1.28 9.37
CA LYS A 104 -8.65 -2.54 8.60
C LYS A 104 -7.26 -3.16 8.64
N THR A 105 -7.16 -4.48 8.58
CA THR A 105 -5.84 -5.11 8.38
C THR A 105 -5.39 -4.98 6.94
N PHE A 106 -4.09 -5.11 6.66
CA PHE A 106 -3.60 -5.15 5.29
C PHE A 106 -4.24 -6.27 4.46
N ALA A 107 -4.43 -7.45 5.06
CA ALA A 107 -5.09 -8.56 4.37
C ALA A 107 -6.53 -8.22 3.96
N GLU A 108 -7.30 -7.59 4.85
CA GLU A 108 -8.67 -7.15 4.54
C GLU A 108 -8.68 -6.06 3.47
N LEU A 109 -7.79 -5.07 3.60
CA LEU A 109 -7.69 -3.97 2.67
C LEU A 109 -7.29 -4.47 1.27
N PHE A 110 -6.43 -5.49 1.19
CA PHE A 110 -6.08 -6.14 -0.06
C PHE A 110 -7.31 -6.84 -0.66
N GLU A 111 -8.12 -7.52 0.16
CA GLU A 111 -9.34 -8.16 -0.33
C GLU A 111 -10.43 -7.17 -0.79
N ASP A 112 -10.46 -5.96 -0.24
CA ASP A 112 -11.35 -4.88 -0.70
C ASP A 112 -10.93 -4.29 -2.06
N GLY A 113 -9.69 -4.54 -2.49
CA GLY A 113 -9.14 -4.01 -3.75
C GLY A 113 -9.76 -4.65 -4.99
N CYS A 114 -9.75 -3.89 -6.08
CA CYS A 114 -10.23 -4.30 -7.40
C CYS A 114 -9.07 -4.36 -8.41
N ASN A 115 -9.35 -4.81 -9.64
CA ASN A 115 -8.37 -4.87 -10.73
C ASN A 115 -7.04 -5.55 -10.34
N GLU A 116 -7.11 -6.78 -9.82
CA GLU A 116 -5.91 -7.50 -9.42
C GLU A 116 -4.97 -7.74 -10.61
N SER A 117 -3.72 -7.31 -10.45
CA SER A 117 -2.61 -7.72 -11.31
C SER A 117 -1.73 -8.70 -10.53
N SER A 118 -1.66 -9.95 -10.99
CA SER A 118 -0.98 -11.05 -10.28
C SER A 118 0.24 -11.55 -11.07
N HIS A 119 1.38 -11.60 -10.39
CA HIS A 119 2.69 -12.00 -10.93
C HIS A 119 3.31 -13.10 -10.05
N GLY A 120 2.70 -14.29 -10.06
CA GLY A 120 3.16 -15.43 -9.28
C GLY A 120 3.01 -15.20 -7.78
N LEU A 121 4.13 -14.95 -7.09
CA LEU A 121 4.19 -14.71 -5.65
C LEU A 121 3.97 -13.23 -5.29
N SER A 122 3.52 -12.38 -6.21
CA SER A 122 3.21 -10.97 -5.96
C SER A 122 1.89 -10.60 -6.61
N ALA A 123 1.13 -9.70 -5.98
CA ALA A 123 -0.12 -9.21 -6.53
C ALA A 123 -0.38 -7.76 -6.09
N GLU A 124 -0.98 -6.98 -6.97
CA GLU A 124 -1.33 -5.57 -6.76
C GLU A 124 -2.81 -5.39 -7.06
N ARG A 125 -3.51 -4.57 -6.28
CA ARG A 125 -4.92 -4.23 -6.47
C ARG A 125 -5.12 -2.73 -6.34
N ASP A 126 -5.98 -2.19 -7.19
CA ASP A 126 -6.42 -0.80 -7.12
C ASP A 126 -7.38 -0.64 -5.94
N LEU A 127 -7.25 0.46 -5.20
CA LEU A 127 -8.11 0.74 -4.03
C LEU A 127 -8.85 2.10 -4.17
N PRO A 128 -9.62 2.33 -5.24
CA PRO A 128 -10.25 3.63 -5.50
C PRO A 128 -11.30 3.95 -4.44
N GLY A 129 -11.33 5.21 -3.98
CA GLY A 129 -12.32 5.69 -3.02
C GLY A 129 -12.03 5.37 -1.55
N PHE A 130 -10.79 4.94 -1.25
CA PHE A 130 -10.24 4.84 0.09
C PHE A 130 -9.13 5.86 0.32
N ALA A 131 -8.99 6.29 1.57
CA ALA A 131 -7.94 7.18 2.00
C ALA A 131 -7.32 6.70 3.33
N ALA A 132 -6.02 6.89 3.51
CA ALA A 132 -5.26 6.50 4.69
C ALA A 132 -4.85 7.72 5.52
N LEU A 133 -4.90 7.59 6.86
CA LEU A 133 -4.39 8.62 7.78
C LEU A 133 -2.87 8.69 7.64
N THR A 134 -2.35 9.89 7.42
CA THR A 134 -0.91 10.13 7.19
C THR A 134 -0.20 10.67 8.42
N HIS A 135 1.12 10.76 8.34
CA HIS A 135 1.97 11.40 9.36
C HIS A 135 1.62 12.88 9.63
N LYS A 136 0.97 13.58 8.68
CA LYS A 136 0.54 14.97 8.87
C LYS A 136 -0.82 15.11 9.58
N GLY A 137 -1.48 13.99 9.90
CA GLY A 137 -2.75 13.96 10.61
C GLY A 137 -3.99 14.17 9.75
N HIS A 138 -3.88 14.10 8.42
CA HIS A 138 -5.03 14.10 7.49
C HIS A 138 -5.09 12.78 6.69
N PHE A 139 -6.25 12.50 6.07
CA PHE A 139 -6.35 11.38 5.12
C PHE A 139 -5.89 11.79 3.72
N ARG A 140 -5.22 10.87 3.03
CA ARG A 140 -4.83 10.98 1.62
C ARG A 140 -5.25 9.72 0.87
N GLN A 141 -5.58 9.88 -0.41
CA GLN A 141 -6.07 8.78 -1.24
C GLN A 141 -5.05 7.64 -1.30
N ILE A 142 -5.55 6.41 -1.15
CA ILE A 142 -4.78 5.20 -1.42
C ILE A 142 -4.90 4.93 -2.92
N LYS A 143 -3.76 4.86 -3.62
CA LYS A 143 -3.74 4.56 -5.06
C LYS A 143 -3.85 3.05 -5.28
N GLN A 144 -2.99 2.30 -4.59
CA GLN A 144 -2.86 0.86 -4.77
C GLN A 144 -2.46 0.19 -3.46
N ILE A 145 -2.83 -1.09 -3.33
CA ILE A 145 -2.36 -1.99 -2.29
C ILE A 145 -1.71 -3.21 -2.93
N PHE A 146 -0.63 -3.69 -2.36
CA PHE A 146 0.11 -4.81 -2.93
C PHE A 146 0.60 -5.79 -1.87
N ARG A 147 0.80 -7.03 -2.32
CA ARG A 147 1.38 -8.12 -1.54
C ARG A 147 2.48 -8.82 -2.31
N HIS A 148 3.48 -9.32 -1.61
CA HIS A 148 4.43 -10.27 -2.18
C HIS A 148 4.86 -11.30 -1.14
N PHE A 149 5.26 -12.48 -1.60
CA PHE A 149 5.82 -13.51 -0.74
C PHE A 149 7.21 -13.07 -0.27
N TYR A 150 7.43 -13.16 1.03
CA TYR A 150 8.65 -12.81 1.71
C TYR A 150 9.08 -14.00 2.57
N ASP A 151 10.35 -14.35 2.45
CA ASP A 151 11.00 -15.40 3.23
C ASP A 151 12.28 -14.80 3.82
N GLY A 152 12.24 -14.46 5.10
CA GLY A 152 13.29 -13.65 5.70
C GLY A 152 12.99 -13.24 7.13
N THR A 153 13.71 -12.25 7.64
CA THR A 153 13.52 -11.76 9.01
C THR A 153 12.36 -10.78 9.06
N ILE A 154 11.52 -10.85 10.09
CA ILE A 154 10.59 -9.78 10.47
C ILE A 154 11.07 -9.19 11.79
N VAL A 155 11.09 -7.86 11.87
CA VAL A 155 11.36 -7.12 13.10
C VAL A 155 10.02 -6.77 13.75
N THR A 156 9.94 -7.05 15.05
CA THR A 156 8.85 -6.64 15.92
C THR A 156 9.31 -5.44 16.75
N ILE A 157 8.67 -4.29 16.59
CA ILE A 157 8.88 -3.12 17.45
C ILE A 157 7.71 -3.07 18.44
N LYS A 158 8.00 -3.00 19.74
CA LYS A 158 7.00 -2.90 20.80
C LYS A 158 7.14 -1.55 21.50
N PRO A 159 6.37 -0.52 21.14
CA PRO A 159 6.34 0.72 21.89
C PRO A 159 5.66 0.54 23.26
N VAL A 160 5.90 1.47 24.18
CA VAL A 160 5.12 1.56 25.41
C VAL A 160 3.72 2.07 25.06
N TYR A 161 2.67 1.52 25.67
CA TYR A 161 1.28 1.98 25.49
C TYR A 161 0.67 1.85 24.09
N LEU A 162 1.36 1.24 23.12
CA LEU A 162 0.85 0.98 21.78
C LEU A 162 0.93 -0.51 21.44
N PRO A 163 0.09 -0.99 20.51
CA PRO A 163 0.28 -2.30 19.88
C PRO A 163 1.67 -2.40 19.21
N PRO A 164 2.23 -3.61 19.07
CA PRO A 164 3.47 -3.80 18.34
C PRO A 164 3.25 -3.71 16.82
N ILE A 165 4.28 -3.29 16.08
CA ILE A 165 4.34 -3.48 14.62
C ILE A 165 5.29 -4.60 14.25
N ARG A 166 4.90 -5.40 13.25
CA ARG A 166 5.70 -6.48 12.64
C ARG A 166 5.95 -6.15 11.19
N CYS A 167 7.20 -5.90 10.85
CA CYS A 167 7.57 -5.45 9.52
C CYS A 167 8.93 -6.01 9.11
N THR A 168 9.19 -5.99 7.80
CA THR A 168 10.53 -6.29 7.29
C THR A 168 11.55 -5.33 7.92
N PRO A 169 12.78 -5.77 8.25
CA PRO A 169 13.76 -5.02 9.03
C PRO A 169 14.04 -3.62 8.51
N ASP A 170 13.88 -3.39 7.22
CA ASP A 170 14.18 -2.11 6.62
C ASP A 170 12.95 -1.20 6.46
N HIS A 171 11.77 -1.64 6.91
CA HIS A 171 10.56 -0.81 6.85
C HIS A 171 10.79 0.47 7.63
N LYS A 172 10.49 1.62 7.05
CA LYS A 172 10.70 2.91 7.70
C LYS A 172 9.56 3.28 8.63
N VAL A 173 9.93 3.61 9.85
CA VAL A 173 9.07 4.10 10.92
C VAL A 173 9.52 5.52 11.23
N LEU A 174 8.57 6.45 11.36
CA LEU A 174 8.86 7.81 11.76
C LEU A 174 9.28 7.81 13.24
N THR A 175 10.54 8.11 13.51
CA THR A 175 11.15 7.89 14.83
C THR A 175 12.19 8.95 15.18
N THR A 176 12.54 9.08 16.45
CA THR A 176 13.70 9.85 16.91
C THR A 176 14.38 9.14 18.08
N SER A 177 15.71 9.25 18.20
CA SER A 177 16.45 8.83 19.40
C SER A 177 16.62 9.97 20.42
N ASP A 178 16.29 11.20 20.03
CA ASP A 178 16.36 12.41 20.84
C ASP A 178 14.99 13.09 20.80
N PRO A 179 14.21 13.08 21.89
CA PRO A 179 12.87 13.66 21.90
C PRO A 179 12.85 15.18 21.69
N GLU A 180 13.99 15.87 21.76
CA GLU A 180 14.07 17.30 21.41
C GLU A 180 14.23 17.53 19.90
N ARG A 181 14.52 16.49 19.11
CA ARG A 181 14.61 16.56 17.65
C ARG A 181 13.31 16.12 16.98
N ALA A 182 13.01 16.72 15.83
CA ALA A 182 11.90 16.28 15.00
C ALA A 182 12.12 14.82 14.55
N PRO A 183 11.08 13.97 14.56
CA PRO A 183 11.23 12.59 14.13
C PRO A 183 11.48 12.52 12.62
N MET A 184 12.30 11.57 12.22
CA MET A 184 12.67 11.28 10.83
C MET A 184 12.39 9.82 10.51
N MET A 185 12.27 9.49 9.23
CA MET A 185 12.08 8.11 8.81
C MET A 185 13.37 7.32 9.04
N ALA A 186 13.32 6.27 9.87
CA ALA A 186 14.43 5.34 10.06
C ALA A 186 13.95 3.89 9.89
N GLU A 187 14.83 3.01 9.46
CA GLU A 187 14.51 1.60 9.28
C GLU A 187 14.25 0.89 10.62
N ALA A 188 13.27 -0.02 10.63
CA ALA A 188 12.84 -0.78 11.79
C ALA A 188 14.00 -1.49 12.53
N ARG A 189 15.01 -1.97 11.81
CA ARG A 189 16.19 -2.67 12.34
C ARG A 189 17.06 -1.81 13.25
N TYR A 190 17.03 -0.49 13.09
CA TYR A 190 17.82 0.44 13.89
C TYR A 190 17.07 0.97 15.11
N LEU A 191 15.77 0.66 15.25
CA LEU A 191 15.02 1.05 16.43
C LEU A 191 15.51 0.25 17.64
N THR A 192 15.76 0.96 18.73
CA THR A 192 16.21 0.38 20.00
C THR A 192 15.35 0.92 21.14
N ARG A 193 15.61 0.48 22.38
CA ARG A 193 14.92 1.04 23.56
C ARG A 193 15.17 2.54 23.81
N LYS A 194 16.12 3.14 23.10
CA LYS A 194 16.38 4.58 23.13
C LYS A 194 15.52 5.37 22.12
N SER A 195 14.87 4.67 21.18
CA SER A 195 14.07 5.27 20.13
C SER A 195 12.66 5.60 20.62
N TYR A 196 12.06 6.62 20.03
CA TYR A 196 10.67 7.01 20.18
C TYR A 196 9.98 6.91 18.81
N VAL A 197 8.87 6.19 18.72
CA VAL A 197 8.04 6.15 17.51
C VAL A 197 7.05 7.31 17.52
N ALA A 198 6.75 7.86 16.34
CA ALA A 198 5.87 9.01 16.21
C ALA A 198 4.42 8.59 15.91
N VAL A 199 3.49 9.05 16.75
CA VAL A 199 2.05 8.99 16.52
C VAL A 199 1.59 10.39 16.11
N PRO A 200 0.94 10.57 14.95
CA PRO A 200 0.55 11.91 14.48
C PRO A 200 -0.67 12.44 15.25
N LYS A 201 -0.67 13.75 15.49
CA LYS A 201 -1.87 14.45 15.96
C LYS A 201 -2.87 14.56 14.82
N ILE A 202 -4.10 14.15 15.09
CA ILE A 202 -5.16 14.10 14.07
C ILE A 202 -5.73 15.50 13.88
N ARG A 203 -5.80 15.95 12.62
CA ARG A 203 -6.44 17.23 12.25
C ARG A 203 -7.94 17.04 12.10
N ASN A 204 -8.70 18.10 12.38
CA ASN A 204 -10.16 18.11 12.17
C ASN A 204 -10.50 17.93 10.69
N GLN A 205 -11.58 17.20 10.43
CA GLN A 205 -12.08 16.89 9.09
C GLN A 205 -13.56 17.22 8.96
N ALA A 206 -14.06 17.17 7.73
CA ALA A 206 -15.46 17.41 7.45
C ALA A 206 -16.36 16.38 8.15
N SER A 207 -17.37 16.86 8.88
CA SER A 207 -18.30 16.02 9.62
C SER A 207 -19.57 15.73 8.81
N THR A 208 -20.01 14.47 8.83
CA THR A 208 -21.34 14.10 8.32
C THR A 208 -22.40 14.54 9.33
N LEU A 209 -23.46 15.23 8.87
CA LEU A 209 -24.52 15.75 9.74
C LEU A 209 -25.63 14.73 10.02
N SER A 210 -25.87 13.79 9.11
CA SER A 210 -26.93 12.79 9.24
C SER A 210 -26.65 11.53 8.41
N VAL A 211 -27.24 10.41 8.81
CA VAL A 211 -27.25 9.15 8.06
C VAL A 211 -28.61 8.94 7.42
N ASP A 212 -28.68 8.80 6.09
CA ASP A 212 -29.87 8.30 5.39
C ASP A 212 -29.92 6.77 5.49
N LEU A 213 -30.79 6.23 6.36
CA LEU A 213 -30.93 4.79 6.58
C LEU A 213 -31.38 4.04 5.33
N ALA A 214 -32.12 4.67 4.42
CA ALA A 214 -32.55 4.02 3.19
C ALA A 214 -31.36 3.80 2.25
N ALA A 215 -30.51 4.82 2.08
CA ALA A 215 -29.28 4.71 1.30
C ALA A 215 -28.27 3.79 1.98
N PHE A 216 -28.12 3.92 3.31
CA PHE A 216 -27.17 3.15 4.10
C PHE A 216 -27.44 1.64 4.07
N LEU A 217 -28.71 1.22 4.00
CA LEU A 217 -29.11 -0.18 4.00
C LEU A 217 -29.53 -0.72 2.62
N LYS A 218 -29.31 0.05 1.54
CA LYS A 218 -29.79 -0.28 0.19
C LYS A 218 -29.37 -1.69 -0.27
N ASP A 219 -28.11 -2.04 -0.02
CA ASP A 219 -27.51 -3.30 -0.47
C ASP A 219 -27.55 -4.40 0.61
N GLU A 220 -28.36 -4.22 1.65
CA GLU A 220 -28.43 -5.19 2.76
C GLU A 220 -29.13 -6.48 2.31
N PRO A 221 -28.47 -7.66 2.39
CA PRO A 221 -29.07 -8.91 1.95
C PRO A 221 -30.17 -9.35 2.94
N LEU A 222 -31.43 -9.17 2.55
CA LEU A 222 -32.59 -9.61 3.32
C LEU A 222 -33.06 -10.98 2.84
N ARG A 223 -33.19 -11.93 3.78
CA ARG A 223 -33.71 -13.27 3.50
C ARG A 223 -35.23 -13.26 3.36
N ASP A 224 -35.77 -14.17 2.58
CA ASP A 224 -37.21 -14.34 2.43
C ASP A 224 -37.84 -15.07 3.62
N TYR A 225 -39.04 -14.66 4.00
CA TYR A 225 -39.77 -15.21 5.14
C TYR A 225 -40.53 -16.48 4.74
N LYS A 226 -40.25 -17.61 5.39
CA LYS A 226 -40.97 -18.88 5.17
C LYS A 226 -42.38 -18.79 5.78
N VAL A 227 -43.40 -19.03 4.97
CA VAL A 227 -44.80 -18.95 5.44
C VAL A 227 -45.13 -20.16 6.34
N PRO A 228 -45.77 -19.97 7.52
CA PRO A 228 -46.17 -21.07 8.40
C PRO A 228 -47.06 -22.10 7.71
N ARG A 229 -46.93 -23.39 8.06
CA ARG A 229 -47.74 -24.49 7.47
C ARG A 229 -49.25 -24.25 7.59
N SER A 230 -49.72 -23.65 8.68
CA SER A 230 -51.14 -23.29 8.87
C SER A 230 -51.64 -22.23 7.88
N ALA A 231 -50.80 -21.26 7.52
CA ALA A 231 -51.10 -20.28 6.47
C ALA A 231 -50.94 -20.88 5.05
N MET A 232 -50.22 -22.00 4.93
CA MET A 232 -50.03 -22.76 3.70
C MET A 232 -51.21 -23.69 3.40
N GLN A 233 -51.90 -24.22 4.44
CA GLN A 233 -53.07 -25.09 4.31
C GLN A 233 -54.25 -24.46 3.55
N TRP A 234 -54.37 -23.13 3.56
CA TRP A 234 -55.41 -22.40 2.82
C TRP A 234 -55.02 -22.10 1.35
N ARG A 235 -53.75 -22.26 0.96
CA ARG A 235 -53.30 -21.91 -0.40
C ARG A 235 -53.66 -23.01 -1.40
N MET A 236 -54.48 -22.65 -2.38
CA MET A 236 -54.81 -23.52 -3.51
C MET A 236 -53.56 -23.77 -4.37
N LYS A 237 -53.45 -24.98 -4.92
CA LYS A 237 -52.36 -25.34 -5.83
C LYS A 237 -52.43 -24.50 -7.10
N ARG A 238 -51.28 -24.30 -7.75
CA ARG A 238 -51.16 -23.54 -9.01
C ARG A 238 -52.20 -23.94 -10.07
N PRO A 239 -52.42 -25.24 -10.37
CA PRO A 239 -53.39 -25.65 -11.39
C PRO A 239 -54.83 -25.27 -11.02
N THR A 240 -55.16 -25.29 -9.73
CA THR A 240 -56.46 -24.86 -9.21
C THR A 240 -56.66 -23.36 -9.41
N LEU A 241 -55.63 -22.54 -9.12
CA LEU A 241 -55.69 -21.09 -9.30
C LEU A 241 -55.75 -20.69 -10.78
N GLU A 242 -55.02 -21.38 -11.66
CA GLU A 242 -55.09 -21.18 -13.12
C GLU A 242 -56.49 -21.49 -13.65
N THR A 243 -57.11 -22.57 -13.15
CA THR A 243 -58.50 -22.92 -13.52
C THR A 243 -59.49 -21.88 -13.02
N ILE A 244 -59.34 -21.40 -11.78
CA ILE A 244 -60.18 -20.32 -11.22
C ILE A 244 -60.02 -19.03 -12.04
N ALA A 245 -58.80 -18.65 -12.40
CA ALA A 245 -58.53 -17.44 -13.17
C ALA A 245 -59.16 -17.51 -14.57
N ARG A 246 -58.95 -18.62 -15.29
CA ARG A 246 -59.53 -18.86 -16.61
C ARG A 246 -61.06 -18.79 -16.56
N MET A 247 -61.69 -19.61 -15.72
CA MET A 247 -63.16 -19.65 -15.62
C MET A 247 -63.75 -18.34 -15.11
N THR A 248 -63.00 -17.55 -14.33
CA THR A 248 -63.42 -16.21 -13.92
C THR A 248 -63.41 -15.24 -15.10
N SER A 249 -62.40 -15.32 -15.97
CA SER A 249 -62.33 -14.55 -17.22
C SER A 249 -63.44 -14.92 -18.20
N ASP A 250 -63.81 -16.20 -18.23
CA ASP A 250 -64.92 -16.72 -19.04
C ASP A 250 -66.31 -16.38 -18.47
N GLY A 251 -66.38 -15.59 -17.39
CA GLY A 251 -67.63 -15.07 -16.81
C GLY A 251 -68.35 -16.01 -15.83
N HIS A 252 -67.79 -17.17 -15.48
CA HIS A 252 -68.46 -18.12 -14.58
C HIS A 252 -68.58 -17.59 -13.13
N THR A 253 -69.66 -17.98 -12.45
CA THR A 253 -69.89 -17.62 -11.03
C THR A 253 -69.01 -18.44 -10.09
N SER A 254 -68.73 -17.93 -8.88
CA SER A 254 -67.98 -18.68 -7.86
C SER A 254 -68.66 -19.99 -7.42
N ARG A 255 -69.99 -20.12 -7.61
CA ARG A 255 -70.74 -21.35 -7.35
C ARG A 255 -70.43 -22.42 -8.40
N THR A 256 -70.46 -22.04 -9.67
CA THR A 256 -70.14 -22.91 -10.82
C THR A 256 -68.69 -23.39 -10.76
N ILE A 257 -67.75 -22.48 -10.53
CA ILE A 257 -66.32 -22.82 -10.40
C ILE A 257 -66.09 -23.76 -9.20
N GLY A 258 -66.82 -23.53 -8.10
CA GLY A 258 -66.74 -24.38 -6.91
C GLY A 258 -67.22 -25.82 -7.14
N GLN A 259 -68.29 -26.00 -7.93
CA GLN A 259 -68.79 -27.34 -8.32
C GLN A 259 -67.77 -28.08 -9.18
N VAL A 260 -67.16 -27.42 -10.17
CA VAL A 260 -66.16 -28.03 -11.06
C VAL A 260 -64.90 -28.45 -10.32
N LEU A 261 -64.45 -27.65 -9.35
CA LEU A 261 -63.21 -27.90 -8.62
C LEU A 261 -63.39 -28.70 -7.33
N GLY A 262 -64.63 -29.03 -6.93
CA GLY A 262 -64.92 -29.66 -5.64
C GLY A 262 -64.56 -28.78 -4.43
N ILE A 263 -64.61 -27.45 -4.59
CA ILE A 263 -64.21 -26.46 -3.58
C ILE A 263 -65.40 -25.58 -3.21
N HIS A 264 -65.63 -25.37 -1.92
CA HIS A 264 -66.73 -24.54 -1.45
C HIS A 264 -66.72 -23.11 -2.07
N PRO A 265 -67.85 -22.57 -2.55
CA PRO A 265 -67.90 -21.28 -3.26
C PRO A 265 -67.32 -20.08 -2.50
N ALA A 266 -67.32 -20.12 -1.16
CA ALA A 266 -66.68 -19.10 -0.33
C ALA A 266 -65.16 -19.03 -0.53
N ASN A 267 -64.50 -20.20 -0.64
CA ASN A 267 -63.06 -20.29 -0.89
C ASN A 267 -62.72 -19.82 -2.31
N ILE A 268 -63.59 -20.07 -3.29
CA ILE A 268 -63.47 -19.56 -4.65
C ILE A 268 -63.60 -18.03 -4.68
N ARG A 269 -64.58 -17.45 -3.99
CA ARG A 269 -64.72 -15.98 -3.87
C ARG A 269 -63.46 -15.35 -3.27
N GLN A 270 -62.92 -15.95 -2.22
CA GLN A 270 -61.71 -15.47 -1.57
C GLN A 270 -60.47 -15.62 -2.47
N ALA A 271 -60.36 -16.70 -3.26
CA ALA A 271 -59.31 -16.87 -4.25
C ALA A 271 -59.42 -15.84 -5.39
N ARG A 272 -60.62 -15.59 -5.92
CA ARG A 272 -60.89 -14.58 -6.96
C ARG A 272 -60.56 -13.17 -6.49
N SER A 273 -60.97 -12.81 -5.28
CA SER A 273 -60.63 -11.53 -4.66
C SER A 273 -59.11 -11.34 -4.58
N LYS A 274 -58.35 -12.38 -4.19
CA LYS A 274 -56.88 -12.30 -4.15
C LYS A 274 -56.25 -12.21 -5.55
N LEU A 275 -56.76 -12.96 -6.53
CA LEU A 275 -56.28 -12.90 -7.92
C LEU A 275 -56.49 -11.52 -8.57
N SER A 276 -57.43 -10.71 -8.08
CA SER A 276 -57.63 -9.34 -8.57
C SER A 276 -56.52 -8.35 -8.18
N HIS A 277 -55.70 -8.68 -7.17
CA HIS A 277 -54.62 -7.84 -6.67
C HIS A 277 -53.28 -8.58 -6.54
N SER A 278 -53.17 -9.82 -7.02
CA SER A 278 -51.95 -10.64 -6.89
C SER A 278 -51.84 -11.66 -8.03
N SER A 279 -50.62 -11.92 -8.50
CA SER A 279 -50.40 -12.93 -9.53
C SER A 279 -50.54 -14.35 -8.97
N ILE A 280 -50.86 -15.33 -9.83
CA ILE A 280 -50.86 -16.75 -9.46
C ILE A 280 -49.51 -17.16 -8.86
N ASN A 281 -48.41 -16.68 -9.46
CA ASN A 281 -47.06 -16.92 -8.94
C ASN A 281 -46.91 -16.43 -7.49
N ASP A 282 -47.38 -15.22 -7.17
CA ASP A 282 -47.32 -14.66 -5.81
C ASP A 282 -48.21 -15.42 -4.81
N MET A 283 -49.36 -15.93 -5.28
CA MET A 283 -50.25 -16.76 -4.47
C MET A 283 -49.66 -18.13 -4.16
N THR A 284 -48.80 -18.67 -5.04
CA THR A 284 -48.17 -19.99 -4.88
C THR A 284 -46.79 -19.98 -4.23
N LYS A 285 -46.13 -18.82 -4.08
CA LYS A 285 -44.82 -18.69 -3.43
C LYS A 285 -44.85 -19.22 -2.00
N SER A 286 -43.95 -20.15 -1.65
CA SER A 286 -43.78 -20.66 -0.28
C SER A 286 -43.12 -19.65 0.68
N TYR A 287 -42.66 -18.51 0.16
CA TYR A 287 -41.98 -17.46 0.91
C TYR A 287 -42.57 -16.07 0.60
N ARG A 288 -42.49 -15.15 1.57
CA ARG A 288 -42.74 -13.71 1.34
C ARG A 288 -41.40 -13.00 1.12
N THR A 289 -41.32 -12.22 0.05
CA THR A 289 -40.12 -11.43 -0.26
C THR A 289 -39.92 -10.33 0.76
N THR A 290 -38.71 -10.24 1.30
CA THR A 290 -38.35 -9.21 2.29
C THR A 290 -37.53 -8.10 1.63
N LYS A 291 -37.98 -6.85 1.70
CA LYS A 291 -37.27 -5.66 1.17
C LYS A 291 -37.34 -4.50 2.16
N ILE A 292 -36.39 -3.57 2.04
CA ILE A 292 -36.47 -2.27 2.69
C ILE A 292 -37.37 -1.37 1.84
N ILE A 293 -38.35 -0.74 2.48
CA ILE A 293 -39.22 0.26 1.87
C ILE A 293 -38.94 1.58 2.58
N SER A 294 -38.67 2.61 1.80
CA SER A 294 -38.55 3.98 2.26
C SER A 294 -39.72 4.82 1.76
N SER A 295 -40.06 5.83 2.56
CA SER A 295 -40.86 6.99 2.18
C SER A 295 -39.96 8.23 2.18
N SER A 296 -40.54 9.43 2.07
CA SER A 296 -39.81 10.68 2.29
C SER A 296 -39.11 10.69 3.65
N ASP A 297 -39.82 10.26 4.71
CA ASP A 297 -39.39 10.52 6.09
C ASP A 297 -39.12 9.26 6.92
N THR A 298 -39.61 8.09 6.48
CA THR A 298 -39.50 6.84 7.25
C THR A 298 -38.97 5.68 6.43
N VAL A 299 -38.33 4.73 7.12
CA VAL A 299 -37.82 3.47 6.58
C VAL A 299 -38.36 2.30 7.39
N ARG A 300 -38.76 1.23 6.70
CA ARG A 300 -39.22 -0.03 7.32
C ARG A 300 -38.88 -1.22 6.45
N VAL A 301 -38.93 -2.41 7.04
CA VAL A 301 -38.87 -3.66 6.28
C VAL A 301 -40.29 -4.09 5.89
N THR A 302 -40.48 -4.65 4.70
CA THR A 302 -41.73 -5.31 4.28
C THR A 302 -42.16 -6.34 5.33
N ASN A 303 -43.44 -6.35 5.72
CA ASN A 303 -44.00 -7.20 6.78
C ASN A 303 -43.50 -6.87 8.21
N GLY A 304 -42.61 -5.89 8.39
CA GLY A 304 -42.31 -5.28 9.69
C GLY A 304 -43.40 -4.29 10.10
N LYS A 305 -43.76 -4.27 11.39
CA LYS A 305 -44.79 -3.37 11.94
C LYS A 305 -44.25 -1.96 12.25
N ASN A 306 -42.94 -1.83 12.51
CA ASN A 306 -42.35 -0.61 13.05
C ASN A 306 -41.51 0.09 11.98
N ALA A 307 -41.86 1.34 11.67
CA ALA A 307 -41.04 2.24 10.85
C ALA A 307 -40.16 3.11 11.77
N VAL A 308 -39.03 3.58 11.24
CA VAL A 308 -38.14 4.54 11.92
C VAL A 308 -37.86 5.73 11.01
N GLN A 309 -37.42 6.84 11.59
CA GLN A 309 -37.01 8.01 10.82
C GLN A 309 -35.90 7.65 9.84
N ARG A 310 -36.03 8.13 8.60
CA ARG A 310 -35.08 7.86 7.51
C ARG A 310 -33.74 8.53 7.75
N PHE A 311 -33.76 9.80 8.16
CA PHE A 311 -32.57 10.60 8.39
C PHE A 311 -32.28 10.66 9.88
N VAL A 312 -31.21 9.99 10.31
CA VAL A 312 -30.77 10.00 11.72
C VAL A 312 -29.66 11.04 11.87
N LYS A 313 -29.89 12.04 12.72
CA LYS A 313 -28.91 13.10 12.97
C LYS A 313 -27.71 12.56 13.74
N ILE A 314 -26.49 12.94 13.31
CA ILE A 314 -25.26 12.62 14.04
C ILE A 314 -25.04 13.70 15.09
N ASN A 315 -25.42 13.38 16.33
CA ASN A 315 -25.31 14.22 17.52
C ASN A 315 -24.71 13.42 18.70
N SER A 316 -24.49 14.10 19.83
CA SER A 316 -23.92 13.49 21.04
C SER A 316 -24.78 12.34 21.59
N ASP A 317 -26.11 12.43 21.49
CA ASP A 317 -27.00 11.35 21.94
C ASP A 317 -26.80 10.06 21.12
N LEU A 318 -26.80 10.15 19.78
CA LEU A 318 -26.53 8.99 18.93
C LEU A 318 -25.13 8.44 19.20
N ALA A 319 -24.13 9.31 19.33
CA ALA A 319 -22.75 8.90 19.58
C ALA A 319 -22.62 8.14 20.92
N LYS A 320 -23.23 8.64 22.00
CA LYS A 320 -23.25 7.98 23.31
C LYS A 320 -23.94 6.62 23.25
N LEU A 321 -25.09 6.54 22.57
CA LEU A 321 -25.82 5.30 22.36
C LEU A 321 -25.01 4.26 21.58
N LEU A 322 -24.28 4.69 20.54
CA LEU A 322 -23.37 3.82 19.78
C LEU A 322 -22.18 3.36 20.65
N GLY A 323 -21.68 4.22 21.55
CA GLY A 323 -20.66 3.86 22.54
C GLY A 323 -21.12 2.73 23.45
N TYR A 324 -22.31 2.87 24.05
CA TYR A 324 -22.93 1.80 24.84
C TYR A 324 -23.15 0.52 24.02
N PHE A 325 -23.52 0.65 22.74
CA PHE A 325 -23.70 -0.53 21.90
C PHE A 325 -22.37 -1.26 21.65
N CYS A 326 -21.29 -0.51 21.44
CA CYS A 326 -19.95 -1.08 21.31
C CYS A 326 -19.49 -1.75 22.62
N ALA A 327 -19.88 -1.25 23.78
CA ALA A 327 -19.65 -1.91 25.07
C ALA A 327 -20.54 -3.17 25.24
N ASP A 328 -21.81 -2.98 25.58
CA ASP A 328 -22.74 -4.05 26.02
C ASP A 328 -23.88 -4.35 25.05
N GLY A 329 -23.83 -3.76 23.87
CA GLY A 329 -24.81 -3.99 22.81
C GLY A 329 -24.60 -5.30 22.06
N SER A 330 -25.72 -5.89 21.67
CA SER A 330 -25.80 -7.04 20.77
C SER A 330 -27.04 -6.96 19.88
N VAL A 331 -26.99 -7.64 18.74
CA VAL A 331 -28.14 -7.85 17.87
C VAL A 331 -28.41 -9.34 17.74
N SER A 332 -29.62 -9.77 18.05
CA SER A 332 -30.06 -11.14 17.82
C SER A 332 -31.17 -11.20 16.77
N GLN A 333 -31.26 -12.33 16.08
CA GLN A 333 -32.28 -12.61 15.07
C GLN A 333 -32.76 -14.05 15.24
N VAL A 334 -34.07 -14.28 15.14
CA VAL A 334 -34.65 -15.62 15.25
C VAL A 334 -34.42 -16.37 13.95
N HIS A 335 -33.94 -17.60 14.05
CA HIS A 335 -33.75 -18.48 12.91
C HIS A 335 -35.06 -18.63 12.11
N ASN A 336 -34.99 -18.42 10.79
CA ASN A 336 -36.13 -18.41 9.85
C ASN A 336 -37.15 -17.26 10.02
N ARG A 337 -36.83 -16.18 10.75
CA ARG A 337 -37.62 -14.93 10.76
C ARG A 337 -36.77 -13.73 10.36
N PRO A 338 -36.71 -13.40 9.05
CA PRO A 338 -35.84 -12.33 8.54
C PRO A 338 -36.07 -10.96 9.17
N CYS A 339 -37.30 -10.66 9.60
CA CYS A 339 -37.68 -9.36 10.19
C CYS A 339 -37.77 -9.36 11.73
N SER A 340 -37.08 -10.27 12.42
CA SER A 340 -37.17 -10.39 13.88
C SER A 340 -35.93 -9.91 14.62
N PHE A 341 -35.22 -8.91 14.09
CA PHE A 341 -34.04 -8.40 14.78
C PHE A 341 -34.42 -7.77 16.11
N ARG A 342 -33.62 -8.07 17.12
CA ARG A 342 -33.70 -7.51 18.46
C ARG A 342 -32.36 -6.87 18.79
N VAL A 343 -32.37 -5.57 19.03
CA VAL A 343 -31.22 -4.86 19.63
C VAL A 343 -31.33 -5.06 21.14
N THR A 344 -30.24 -5.42 21.81
CA THR A 344 -30.22 -5.68 23.25
C THR A 344 -28.96 -5.10 23.88
N PHE A 345 -29.13 -4.34 24.96
CA PHE A 345 -28.06 -3.89 25.85
C PHE A 345 -28.20 -4.67 27.16
N THR A 346 -27.09 -5.13 27.72
CA THR A 346 -27.10 -5.98 28.92
C THR A 346 -26.30 -5.32 30.02
N PHE A 347 -26.91 -5.13 31.18
CA PHE A 347 -26.26 -4.47 32.31
C PHE A 347 -26.44 -5.29 33.59
N GLY A 348 -25.49 -5.18 34.51
CA GLY A 348 -25.58 -5.74 35.85
C GLY A 348 -26.62 -5.03 36.73
N LYS A 349 -26.93 -5.65 37.87
CA LYS A 349 -27.88 -5.12 38.87
C LYS A 349 -27.52 -3.73 39.43
N ASP A 350 -26.23 -3.38 39.45
CA ASP A 350 -25.72 -2.15 40.07
C ASP A 350 -25.60 -0.99 39.04
N GLU A 351 -25.98 -1.22 37.78
CA GLU A 351 -25.84 -0.28 36.66
C GLU A 351 -27.16 0.38 36.24
N GLN A 352 -28.03 0.65 37.22
CA GLN A 352 -29.37 1.19 36.94
C GLN A 352 -29.33 2.54 36.20
N SER A 353 -28.32 3.38 36.46
CA SER A 353 -28.12 4.65 35.75
C SER A 353 -27.88 4.46 34.25
N ASN A 354 -27.13 3.43 33.85
CA ASN A 354 -26.89 3.09 32.44
C ASN A 354 -28.20 2.65 31.75
N ILE A 355 -29.04 1.88 32.46
CA ILE A 355 -30.35 1.43 31.95
C ILE A 355 -31.26 2.63 31.66
N ASP A 356 -31.31 3.59 32.58
CA ASP A 356 -32.16 4.77 32.44
C ASP A 356 -31.65 5.72 31.34
N ASP A 357 -30.34 5.90 31.22
CA ASP A 357 -29.75 6.69 30.12
C ASP A 357 -30.03 6.06 28.75
N ILE A 358 -29.91 4.74 28.60
CA ILE A 358 -30.24 4.04 27.35
C ILE A 358 -31.72 4.22 26.98
N LYS A 359 -32.64 4.11 27.95
CA LYS A 359 -34.07 4.32 27.72
C LYS A 359 -34.32 5.72 27.15
N ASP A 360 -33.69 6.73 27.74
CA ASP A 360 -33.86 8.12 27.32
C ASP A 360 -33.20 8.39 25.97
N LEU A 361 -31.99 7.85 25.73
CA LEU A 361 -31.30 7.96 24.44
C LEU A 361 -32.11 7.32 23.31
N LEU A 362 -32.71 6.15 23.52
CA LEU A 362 -33.53 5.48 22.51
C LEU A 362 -34.78 6.29 22.15
N ARG A 363 -35.38 6.96 23.13
CA ARG A 363 -36.48 7.90 22.91
C ARG A 363 -36.03 9.16 22.17
N ARG A 364 -34.94 9.80 22.59
CA ARG A 364 -34.45 11.06 21.98
C ARG A 364 -33.93 10.86 20.55
N VAL A 365 -33.21 9.75 20.30
CA VAL A 365 -32.57 9.49 19.00
C VAL A 365 -33.54 8.88 18.00
N PHE A 366 -34.37 7.91 18.43
CA PHE A 366 -35.21 7.14 17.51
C PHE A 366 -36.72 7.29 17.76
N GLY A 367 -37.14 7.96 18.82
CA GLY A 367 -38.56 8.08 19.17
C GLY A 367 -39.19 6.74 19.59
N LEU A 368 -38.38 5.79 20.11
CA LEU A 368 -38.83 4.44 20.44
C LEU A 368 -38.71 4.16 21.93
N ASP A 369 -39.75 3.55 22.49
CA ASP A 369 -39.69 2.90 23.80
C ASP A 369 -38.99 1.54 23.71
N CYS A 370 -38.36 1.12 24.81
CA CYS A 370 -37.71 -0.17 24.95
C CYS A 370 -38.35 -1.02 26.05
N GLY A 371 -38.24 -2.34 25.90
CA GLY A 371 -38.63 -3.30 26.93
C GLY A 371 -37.48 -3.61 27.89
N LEU A 372 -37.83 -4.09 29.08
CA LEU A 372 -36.89 -4.58 30.09
C LEU A 372 -37.19 -6.04 30.40
N ILE A 373 -36.16 -6.87 30.43
CA ILE A 373 -36.22 -8.25 30.93
C ILE A 373 -35.15 -8.41 32.01
N ARG A 374 -35.55 -8.80 33.22
CA ARG A 374 -34.62 -9.18 34.29
C ARG A 374 -34.37 -10.69 34.20
N ALA A 375 -33.10 -11.09 34.07
CA ALA A 375 -32.69 -12.48 33.95
C ALA A 375 -31.57 -12.76 34.97
N GLY A 376 -31.94 -13.17 36.18
CA GLY A 376 -30.98 -13.37 37.27
C GLY A 376 -30.29 -12.05 37.67
N PRO A 377 -28.94 -11.98 37.68
CA PRO A 377 -28.21 -10.77 38.09
C PRO A 377 -28.10 -9.70 37.01
N VAL A 378 -28.61 -9.94 35.80
CA VAL A 378 -28.53 -9.02 34.67
C VAL A 378 -29.90 -8.50 34.23
N THR A 379 -29.93 -7.27 33.72
CA THR A 379 -31.09 -6.65 33.09
C THR A 379 -30.81 -6.40 31.62
N HIS A 380 -31.69 -6.89 30.76
CA HIS A 380 -31.65 -6.66 29.33
C HIS A 380 -32.60 -5.53 28.93
N VAL A 381 -32.06 -4.48 28.34
CA VAL A 381 -32.82 -3.42 27.66
C VAL A 381 -32.90 -3.77 26.18
N TYR A 382 -34.10 -3.94 25.62
CA TYR A 382 -34.24 -4.42 24.25
C TYR A 382 -35.29 -3.67 23.42
N ILE A 383 -35.05 -3.65 22.11
CA ILE A 383 -35.99 -3.14 21.10
C ILE A 383 -36.12 -4.15 19.97
N TYR A 384 -37.35 -4.46 19.59
CA TYR A 384 -37.66 -5.21 18.37
C TYR A 384 -37.84 -4.25 17.20
N ASN A 385 -36.78 -4.07 16.41
CA ASN A 385 -36.82 -3.27 15.20
C ASN A 385 -35.80 -3.76 14.18
N SER A 386 -36.27 -4.16 13.00
CA SER A 386 -35.39 -4.70 11.95
C SER A 386 -34.46 -3.68 11.35
N ILE A 387 -34.91 -2.44 11.15
CA ILE A 387 -34.06 -1.38 10.59
C ILE A 387 -32.96 -1.03 11.57
N LEU A 388 -33.28 -0.86 12.86
CA LEU A 388 -32.25 -0.59 13.87
C LEU A 388 -31.30 -1.78 14.06
N GLY A 389 -31.81 -3.00 14.08
CA GLY A 389 -30.96 -4.19 14.15
C GLY A 389 -29.95 -4.26 13.01
N LEU A 390 -30.38 -3.96 11.78
CA LEU A 390 -29.48 -3.89 10.62
C LEU A 390 -28.52 -2.71 10.70
N PHE A 391 -29.00 -1.54 11.13
CA PHE A 391 -28.19 -0.34 11.33
C PHE A 391 -27.04 -0.62 12.31
N PHE A 392 -27.32 -1.01 13.56
CA PHE A 392 -26.30 -1.29 14.57
C PHE A 392 -25.33 -2.40 14.13
N ARG A 393 -25.85 -3.46 13.49
CA ARG A 393 -25.02 -4.55 12.98
C ARG A 393 -24.04 -4.08 11.92
N ARG A 394 -24.49 -3.23 11.00
CA ARG A 394 -23.68 -2.69 9.92
C ARG A 394 -22.72 -1.61 10.41
N THR A 395 -23.09 -0.77 11.37
CA THR A 395 -22.24 0.32 11.89
C THR A 395 -21.21 -0.17 12.90
N CYS A 396 -21.63 -1.00 13.85
CA CYS A 396 -20.83 -1.34 15.03
C CYS A 396 -20.27 -2.76 14.99
N GLY A 397 -20.71 -3.63 14.08
CA GLY A 397 -20.28 -5.02 14.00
C GLY A 397 -21.35 -6.05 14.34
N VAL A 398 -21.11 -7.30 13.96
CA VAL A 398 -22.07 -8.42 14.06
C VAL A 398 -21.93 -9.24 15.34
N ASP A 399 -20.71 -9.33 15.87
CA ASP A 399 -20.33 -10.14 17.03
C ASP A 399 -19.22 -9.42 17.80
N CYS A 400 -18.84 -9.96 18.97
CA CYS A 400 -17.85 -9.35 19.86
C CYS A 400 -16.46 -9.19 19.21
N TYR A 401 -16.06 -10.04 18.27
CA TYR A 401 -14.75 -9.97 17.61
C TYR A 401 -14.70 -8.91 16.52
N ARG A 402 -15.83 -8.72 15.82
CA ARG A 402 -15.97 -7.79 14.70
C ARG A 402 -16.56 -6.45 15.11
N LYS A 403 -16.69 -6.19 16.42
CA LYS A 403 -17.08 -4.88 16.92
C LYS A 403 -16.10 -3.82 16.43
N ARG A 404 -16.60 -2.62 16.13
CA ARG A 404 -15.79 -1.48 15.69
C ARG A 404 -16.49 -0.17 15.93
N ILE A 405 -15.70 0.90 15.90
CA ILE A 405 -16.25 2.26 15.90
C ILE A 405 -16.90 2.54 14.55
N PRO A 406 -18.12 3.11 14.52
CA PRO A 406 -18.74 3.55 13.27
C PRO A 406 -17.88 4.58 12.54
N ASP A 407 -17.71 4.41 11.23
CA ASP A 407 -16.84 5.25 10.40
C ASP A 407 -17.17 6.76 10.52
N PHE A 408 -18.45 7.11 10.58
CA PHE A 408 -18.89 8.50 10.73
C PHE A 408 -18.60 9.10 12.12
N VAL A 409 -18.41 8.28 13.16
CA VAL A 409 -17.91 8.74 14.47
C VAL A 409 -16.38 8.82 14.43
N LEU A 410 -15.74 7.83 13.81
CA LEU A 410 -14.29 7.80 13.63
C LEU A 410 -13.80 8.99 12.81
N LEU A 411 -14.57 9.52 11.88
CA LEU A 411 -14.19 10.66 11.03
C LEU A 411 -14.73 12.01 11.49
N ASP A 412 -15.60 12.04 12.51
CA ASP A 412 -16.19 13.31 12.94
C ASP A 412 -15.15 14.24 13.56
N GLY A 413 -15.06 15.47 13.04
CA GLY A 413 -14.17 16.52 13.56
C GLY A 413 -14.68 17.19 14.85
N ARG A 414 -15.94 16.94 15.25
CA ARG A 414 -16.56 17.53 16.44
C ARG A 414 -16.17 16.78 17.71
N LYS A 415 -15.44 17.46 18.61
CA LYS A 415 -14.94 16.87 19.86
C LYS A 415 -16.07 16.38 20.77
N GLU A 416 -17.24 17.01 20.73
CA GLU A 416 -18.43 16.64 21.51
C GLU A 416 -19.03 15.29 21.07
N ILE A 417 -18.89 14.93 19.80
CA ILE A 417 -19.32 13.62 19.27
C ILE A 417 -18.37 12.54 19.78
N THR A 418 -17.06 12.79 19.66
CA THR A 418 -16.01 11.90 20.17
C THR A 418 -16.15 11.68 21.69
N LYS A 419 -16.31 12.76 22.47
CA LYS A 419 -16.46 12.69 23.93
C LYS A 419 -17.72 11.91 24.32
N ALA A 420 -18.84 12.12 23.62
CA ALA A 420 -20.09 11.42 23.90
C ALA A 420 -19.98 9.91 23.61
N PHE A 421 -19.37 9.52 22.49
CA PHE A 421 -19.12 8.11 22.18
C PHE A 421 -18.24 7.44 23.26
N LEU A 422 -17.11 8.07 23.61
CA LEU A 422 -16.21 7.54 24.63
C LEU A 422 -16.89 7.44 26.00
N SER A 423 -17.72 8.42 26.38
CA SER A 423 -18.50 8.36 27.62
C SER A 423 -19.45 7.16 27.62
N GLY A 424 -20.20 6.93 26.54
CA GLY A 424 -21.09 5.76 26.46
C GLY A 424 -20.34 4.43 26.48
N TYR A 425 -19.18 4.37 25.80
CA TYR A 425 -18.34 3.17 25.79
C TYR A 425 -17.76 2.85 27.18
N LEU A 426 -17.16 3.84 27.85
CA LEU A 426 -16.63 3.68 29.21
C LEU A 426 -17.73 3.48 30.26
N SER A 427 -18.95 3.99 30.04
CA SER A 427 -20.05 3.75 30.97
C SER A 427 -20.52 2.31 30.96
N GLY A 428 -20.46 1.60 29.83
CA GLY A 428 -20.76 0.17 29.78
C GLY A 428 -19.58 -0.72 30.17
N ASP A 429 -18.44 -0.55 29.47
CA ASP A 429 -17.32 -1.49 29.55
C ASP A 429 -16.22 -1.04 30.54
N GLY A 430 -16.40 0.13 31.16
CA GLY A 430 -15.36 0.78 31.96
C GLY A 430 -15.29 0.28 33.39
N TYR A 431 -14.08 0.02 33.87
CA TYR A 431 -13.79 -0.34 35.25
C TYR A 431 -12.68 0.52 35.83
N THR A 432 -12.73 0.80 37.14
CA THR A 432 -11.71 1.61 37.82
C THR A 432 -10.65 0.72 38.46
N THR A 433 -9.36 1.04 38.25
CA THR A 433 -8.23 0.38 38.93
C THR A 433 -7.36 1.41 39.65
N ARG A 434 -6.83 1.08 40.83
CA ARG A 434 -5.93 1.96 41.58
C ARG A 434 -4.58 2.10 40.87
N ALA A 435 -4.01 3.31 40.89
CA ALA A 435 -2.75 3.66 40.22
C ALA A 435 -1.60 3.88 41.22
N GLY A 436 -0.97 2.78 41.67
CA GLY A 436 0.25 2.88 42.50
C GLY A 436 0.03 3.48 43.91
N PRO A 437 1.07 4.07 44.54
CA PRO A 437 1.03 4.57 45.92
C PRO A 437 0.27 5.89 46.14
N ALA A 438 -0.16 6.58 45.08
CA ALA A 438 -0.91 7.84 45.15
C ALA A 438 -2.43 7.59 45.00
N ASP A 439 -3.27 8.51 45.46
CA ASP A 439 -4.75 8.49 45.34
C ASP A 439 -5.26 8.69 43.88
N ARG A 440 -4.53 8.12 42.92
CA ARG A 440 -4.86 8.14 41.49
C ARG A 440 -5.54 6.83 41.11
N SER A 441 -6.42 6.89 40.12
CA SER A 441 -7.04 5.69 39.56
C SER A 441 -7.14 5.78 38.03
N TYR A 442 -7.08 4.64 37.35
CA TYR A 442 -7.29 4.55 35.91
C TYR A 442 -8.67 3.99 35.61
N ILE A 443 -9.31 4.52 34.57
CA ILE A 443 -10.46 3.89 33.93
C ILE A 443 -9.90 2.97 32.85
N GLY A 444 -10.15 1.67 32.96
CA GLY A 444 -9.85 0.67 31.95
C GLY A 444 -11.10 0.22 31.20
N ALA A 445 -10.95 -0.23 29.97
CA ALA A 445 -11.95 -0.98 29.21
C ALA A 445 -11.26 -2.12 28.46
N ASN A 446 -11.92 -3.27 28.34
CA ASN A 446 -11.34 -4.49 27.78
C ASN A 446 -12.25 -5.09 26.69
N SER A 447 -11.69 -5.41 25.54
CA SER A 447 -12.42 -6.05 24.46
C SER A 447 -11.62 -7.17 23.81
N VAL A 448 -12.31 -8.17 23.26
CA VAL A 448 -11.71 -9.18 22.38
C VAL A 448 -11.57 -8.69 20.94
N SER A 449 -12.08 -7.49 20.61
CA SER A 449 -11.92 -6.87 19.31
C SER A 449 -10.79 -5.83 19.30
N GLU A 450 -9.65 -6.20 18.74
CA GLU A 450 -8.52 -5.29 18.55
C GLU A 450 -8.92 -4.04 17.77
N ARG A 451 -9.70 -4.23 16.69
CA ARG A 451 -10.21 -3.15 15.84
C ARG A 451 -10.99 -2.10 16.63
N LEU A 452 -11.88 -2.55 17.54
CA LEU A 452 -12.64 -1.63 18.39
C LEU A 452 -11.69 -0.82 19.27
N VAL A 453 -10.78 -1.49 19.98
CA VAL A 453 -9.87 -0.86 20.95
C VAL A 453 -8.90 0.11 20.27
N LEU A 454 -8.38 -0.22 19.08
CA LEU A 454 -7.56 0.69 18.28
C LEU A 454 -8.35 1.91 17.80
N GLY A 455 -9.61 1.73 17.42
CA GLY A 455 -10.51 2.85 17.13
C GLY A 455 -10.71 3.75 18.34
N VAL A 456 -10.95 3.16 19.52
CA VAL A 456 -11.14 3.92 20.78
C VAL A 456 -9.86 4.67 21.13
N ALA A 457 -8.69 4.03 20.96
CA ALA A 457 -7.40 4.68 21.16
C ALA A 457 -7.23 5.91 20.24
N LEU A 458 -7.61 5.79 18.97
CA LEU A 458 -7.59 6.91 18.01
C LEU A 458 -8.50 8.07 18.44
N LEU A 459 -9.67 7.76 19.00
CA LEU A 459 -10.60 8.78 19.52
C LEU A 459 -10.02 9.53 20.73
N PHE A 460 -9.33 8.85 21.65
CA PHE A 460 -8.61 9.53 22.74
C PHE A 460 -7.50 10.42 22.21
N LEU A 461 -6.68 9.92 21.27
CA LEU A 461 -5.62 10.71 20.64
C LEU A 461 -6.17 11.97 19.94
N ARG A 462 -7.36 11.91 19.35
CA ARG A 462 -8.05 13.09 18.79
C ARG A 462 -8.42 14.12 19.84
N LEU A 463 -8.82 13.70 21.03
CA LEU A 463 -9.09 14.60 22.15
C LEU A 463 -7.80 15.14 22.80
N GLY A 464 -6.64 14.64 22.36
CA GLY A 464 -5.34 14.98 22.89
C GLY A 464 -4.96 14.19 24.13
N ASN A 465 -5.71 13.14 24.46
CA ASN A 465 -5.41 12.22 25.55
C ASN A 465 -4.59 11.05 25.02
N VAL A 466 -3.50 10.70 25.70
CA VAL A 466 -2.69 9.53 25.33
C VAL A 466 -3.21 8.28 26.05
N PRO A 467 -3.88 7.34 25.36
CA PRO A 467 -4.38 6.14 26.02
C PRO A 467 -3.25 5.11 26.21
N ARG A 468 -3.40 4.25 27.22
CA ARG A 468 -2.48 3.14 27.48
C ARG A 468 -3.06 1.84 26.93
N PHE A 469 -2.52 1.36 25.81
CA PHE A 469 -2.90 0.09 25.21
C PHE A 469 -2.08 -1.07 25.78
N TYR A 470 -2.74 -2.17 26.12
CA TYR A 470 -2.14 -3.40 26.59
C TYR A 470 -2.79 -4.61 25.92
N ILE A 471 -2.01 -5.67 25.73
CA ILE A 471 -2.51 -6.97 25.28
C ILE A 471 -2.33 -7.95 26.44
N SER A 472 -3.41 -8.60 26.85
CA SER A 472 -3.37 -9.71 27.80
C SER A 472 -3.52 -11.01 27.03
N GLU A 473 -2.43 -11.77 26.94
CA GLU A 473 -2.42 -13.09 26.31
C GLU A 473 -3.07 -14.11 27.25
N ASN A 474 -4.08 -14.82 26.75
CA ASN A 474 -4.82 -15.80 27.53
C ASN A 474 -4.56 -17.21 27.00
N SER A 475 -4.55 -18.20 27.90
CA SER A 475 -4.56 -19.61 27.48
C SER A 475 -5.78 -19.88 26.58
N PRO A 476 -5.65 -20.64 25.47
CA PRO A 476 -6.73 -20.83 24.50
C PRO A 476 -8.02 -21.40 25.10
N THR A 477 -7.91 -22.10 26.22
CA THR A 477 -9.04 -22.60 27.00
C THR A 477 -8.85 -22.35 28.50
N THR A 478 -9.95 -22.27 29.23
CA THR A 478 -9.98 -22.31 30.69
C THR A 478 -11.20 -23.09 31.17
N ILE A 479 -11.31 -23.33 32.48
CA ILE A 479 -12.49 -23.95 33.09
C ILE A 479 -13.25 -22.88 33.87
N ILE A 480 -14.49 -22.59 33.46
CA ILE A 480 -15.41 -21.68 34.16
C ILE A 480 -16.62 -22.50 34.59
N GLU A 481 -16.91 -22.53 35.90
CA GLU A 481 -18.02 -23.30 36.49
C GLU A 481 -18.06 -24.78 36.02
N GLY A 482 -16.89 -25.40 35.92
CA GLY A 482 -16.75 -26.81 35.49
C GLY A 482 -16.88 -27.04 33.98
N ARG A 483 -17.02 -25.99 33.17
CA ARG A 483 -17.09 -26.08 31.69
C ARG A 483 -15.80 -25.59 31.06
N THR A 484 -15.32 -26.28 30.03
CA THR A 484 -14.22 -25.80 29.19
C THR A 484 -14.72 -24.66 28.29
N VAL A 485 -14.13 -23.48 28.43
CA VAL A 485 -14.47 -22.28 27.67
C VAL A 485 -13.25 -21.83 26.88
N SER A 486 -13.44 -21.54 25.58
CA SER A 486 -12.41 -20.94 24.74
C SER A 486 -12.17 -19.49 25.14
N ARG A 487 -10.91 -19.06 25.21
CA ARG A 487 -10.53 -17.67 25.48
C ARG A 487 -9.75 -17.10 24.31
N HIS A 488 -9.91 -15.80 24.11
CA HIS A 488 -9.14 -14.99 23.18
C HIS A 488 -8.26 -14.02 23.98
N ASN A 489 -7.32 -13.36 23.30
CA ASN A 489 -6.55 -12.28 23.91
C ASN A 489 -7.48 -11.11 24.25
N ASP A 490 -7.23 -10.47 25.39
CA ASP A 490 -7.94 -9.25 25.79
C ASP A 490 -7.11 -8.04 25.40
N TYR A 491 -7.72 -7.13 24.65
CA TYR A 491 -7.15 -5.82 24.31
C TYR A 491 -7.68 -4.81 25.31
N ILE A 492 -6.77 -4.20 26.06
CA ILE A 492 -7.11 -3.36 27.20
C ILE A 492 -6.65 -1.94 26.92
N LEU A 493 -7.55 -0.99 27.12
CA LEU A 493 -7.25 0.44 27.04
C LEU A 493 -7.39 1.06 28.43
N LYS A 494 -6.46 1.93 28.84
CA LYS A 494 -6.58 2.69 30.10
C LYS A 494 -6.33 4.18 29.91
N VAL A 495 -7.10 4.99 30.63
CA VAL A 495 -6.93 6.45 30.74
C VAL A 495 -7.00 6.88 32.21
N LEU A 496 -6.34 7.99 32.56
CA LEU A 496 -6.33 8.47 33.95
C LEU A 496 -7.72 9.01 34.31
N LYS A 497 -8.27 8.53 35.44
CA LYS A 497 -9.54 9.02 35.97
C LYS A 497 -9.31 10.41 36.55
N ARG A 498 -10.19 11.35 36.19
CA ARG A 498 -10.21 12.66 36.84
C ARG A 498 -10.93 12.54 38.17
N ASN A 499 -10.28 12.93 39.27
CA ASN A 499 -10.90 12.95 40.59
C ASN A 499 -11.81 14.18 40.67
N ASP A 500 -13.12 13.97 40.54
CA ASP A 500 -14.11 15.04 40.61
C ASP A 500 -14.49 15.33 42.06
N SER A 501 -14.38 16.60 42.46
CA SER A 501 -14.79 17.11 43.79
C SER A 501 -16.28 17.50 43.82
N SER A 502 -16.98 17.46 42.68
CA SER A 502 -18.33 18.02 42.50
C SER A 502 -19.48 17.02 42.65
N GLY A 503 -19.22 15.73 42.94
CA GLY A 503 -20.26 14.73 43.17
C GLY A 503 -21.00 14.26 41.90
N SER A 504 -20.53 14.64 40.71
CA SER A 504 -21.05 14.16 39.43
C SER A 504 -20.78 12.66 39.25
N GLN A 505 -21.81 11.90 38.84
CA GLN A 505 -21.66 10.48 38.45
C GLN A 505 -21.08 10.29 37.04
N ALA A 506 -20.78 11.37 36.31
CA ALA A 506 -20.25 11.28 34.96
C ALA A 506 -18.80 10.78 34.96
N ILE A 507 -18.50 9.82 34.08
CA ILE A 507 -17.13 9.33 33.89
C ILE A 507 -16.30 10.44 33.24
N GLU A 508 -15.37 11.01 33.99
CA GLU A 508 -14.39 11.97 33.50
C GLU A 508 -12.98 11.38 33.50
N TRP A 509 -12.19 11.80 32.50
CA TRP A 509 -10.80 11.43 32.35
C TRP A 509 -9.95 12.69 32.13
N GLU A 510 -8.68 12.58 32.45
CA GLU A 510 -7.68 13.61 32.20
C GLU A 510 -6.49 13.01 31.41
N ASP A 511 -5.70 13.89 30.81
CA ASP A 511 -4.53 13.45 30.05
C ASP A 511 -3.40 13.07 31.01
N ASP A 512 -2.94 11.82 30.92
CA ASP A 512 -1.76 11.32 31.59
C ASP A 512 -0.81 10.72 30.56
N ARG A 513 0.18 11.52 30.20
CA ARG A 513 1.12 11.17 29.15
C ARG A 513 2.12 10.12 29.60
N GLY A 514 2.31 9.91 30.90
CA GLY A 514 3.31 8.98 31.42
C GLY A 514 4.69 9.23 30.80
N LEU A 515 5.15 8.27 29.97
CA LEU A 515 6.43 8.33 29.26
C LEU A 515 6.36 8.97 27.85
N VAL A 516 5.18 9.38 27.41
CA VAL A 516 4.95 9.95 26.07
C VAL A 516 5.27 11.43 26.06
N ILE A 517 5.98 11.86 25.03
CA ILE A 517 6.44 13.24 24.89
C ILE A 517 5.69 13.91 23.74
N GLU A 518 5.11 15.08 23.98
CA GLU A 518 4.44 15.87 22.96
C GLU A 518 5.41 16.87 22.32
N ARG A 519 5.60 16.79 21.00
CA ARG A 519 6.47 17.70 20.24
C ARG A 519 5.87 17.99 18.87
N GLY A 520 5.67 19.27 18.58
CA GLY A 520 5.10 19.73 17.31
C GLY A 520 3.77 19.02 16.99
N GLY A 521 3.72 18.35 15.85
CA GLY A 521 2.56 17.60 15.37
C GLY A 521 2.44 16.15 15.86
N TYR A 522 3.26 15.70 16.82
CA TYR A 522 3.39 14.29 17.17
C TYR A 522 3.34 14.01 18.68
N TYR A 523 2.89 12.80 19.02
CA TYR A 523 3.17 12.12 20.29
C TYR A 523 4.32 11.15 20.06
N LEU A 524 5.44 11.36 20.74
CA LEU A 524 6.63 10.53 20.71
C LEU A 524 6.54 9.47 21.80
N VAL A 525 6.44 8.22 21.39
CA VAL A 525 6.19 7.08 22.27
C VAL A 525 7.44 6.22 22.36
N PRO A 526 8.02 5.99 23.56
CA PRO A 526 9.27 5.26 23.68
C PRO A 526 9.12 3.79 23.30
N VAL A 527 10.14 3.23 22.65
CA VAL A 527 10.22 1.80 22.32
C VAL A 527 10.55 1.00 23.59
N ARG A 528 9.67 0.08 23.98
CA ARG A 528 9.86 -0.79 25.14
C ARG A 528 10.85 -1.92 24.84
N SER A 529 10.69 -2.56 23.69
CA SER A 529 11.56 -3.65 23.25
C SER A 529 11.47 -3.84 21.74
N THR A 530 12.53 -4.38 21.16
CA THR A 530 12.53 -4.89 19.79
C THR A 530 12.86 -6.38 19.79
N GLY A 531 12.41 -7.08 18.76
CA GLY A 531 12.71 -8.50 18.54
C GLY A 531 12.76 -8.80 17.05
N SER A 532 13.32 -9.94 16.68
CA SER A 532 13.34 -10.41 15.31
C SER A 532 13.04 -11.91 15.27
N GLU A 533 12.37 -12.33 14.21
CA GLU A 533 12.06 -13.74 13.97
C GLU A 533 12.11 -14.03 12.47
N HIS A 534 12.30 -15.29 12.09
CA HIS A 534 12.15 -15.71 10.70
C HIS A 534 10.67 -15.84 10.35
N TYR A 535 10.29 -15.40 9.16
CA TYR A 535 8.94 -15.39 8.65
C TYR A 535 8.95 -15.80 7.18
N SER A 536 8.03 -16.70 6.83
CA SER A 536 7.79 -17.15 5.46
C SER A 536 6.30 -16.99 5.16
N GLY A 537 5.95 -16.05 4.30
CA GLY A 537 4.55 -15.71 4.01
C GLY A 537 4.39 -14.43 3.21
N PHE A 538 3.14 -14.02 2.96
CA PHE A 538 2.88 -12.78 2.24
C PHE A 538 3.05 -11.56 3.15
N VAL A 539 3.76 -10.56 2.65
CA VAL A 539 3.88 -9.24 3.26
C VAL A 539 3.22 -8.20 2.35
N TYR A 540 2.71 -7.13 2.97
CA TYR A 540 1.81 -6.16 2.35
C TYR A 540 2.31 -4.73 2.54
N ASN A 541 2.00 -3.85 1.59
CA ASN A 541 2.18 -2.40 1.72
C ASN A 541 1.19 -1.70 0.76
N MET A 542 1.07 -0.39 0.83
CA MET A 542 0.17 0.39 -0.02
C MET A 542 0.80 1.72 -0.43
N GLU A 543 0.35 2.26 -1.55
CA GLU A 543 0.72 3.59 -2.03
C GLU A 543 -0.34 4.62 -1.64
N VAL A 544 0.12 5.71 -1.04
CA VAL A 544 -0.69 6.84 -0.57
C VAL A 544 -0.19 8.11 -1.24
N GLU A 545 -1.10 8.87 -1.82
CA GLU A 545 -0.76 10.04 -2.61
C GLU A 545 -0.23 11.22 -1.79
N GLY A 546 0.81 11.88 -2.32
CA GLY A 546 1.31 13.18 -1.87
C GLY A 546 2.20 13.11 -0.62
N ASP A 547 1.67 12.65 0.51
CA ASP A 547 2.42 12.65 1.77
C ASP A 547 3.38 11.47 1.91
N HIS A 548 3.19 10.44 1.09
CA HIS A 548 4.03 9.26 1.04
C HIS A 548 4.19 8.51 2.37
N THR A 549 3.16 8.57 3.23
CA THR A 549 3.12 7.84 4.50
C THR A 549 1.69 7.42 4.86
N TYR A 550 1.57 6.55 5.85
CA TYR A 550 0.32 6.22 6.50
C TYR A 550 0.53 5.85 7.98
N VAL A 551 -0.55 5.61 8.70
CA VAL A 551 -0.54 5.17 10.09
C VAL A 551 -0.84 3.68 10.17
N ALA A 552 0.11 2.90 10.68
CA ALA A 552 0.02 1.46 10.91
C ALA A 552 0.09 1.17 12.40
N ASN A 553 -0.91 0.48 12.98
CA ASN A 553 -0.99 0.23 14.43
C ASN A 553 -0.74 1.48 15.29
N LEU A 554 -1.25 2.65 14.86
CA LEU A 554 -1.08 3.99 15.44
C LEU A 554 0.28 4.67 15.19
N GLU A 555 1.24 3.97 14.60
CA GLU A 555 2.57 4.50 14.28
C GLU A 555 2.63 5.07 12.86
N ALA A 556 3.26 6.23 12.66
CA ALA A 556 3.48 6.81 11.34
C ALA A 556 4.62 6.09 10.61
N VAL A 557 4.36 5.58 9.41
CA VAL A 557 5.29 4.74 8.63
C VAL A 557 5.33 5.18 7.17
N SER A 558 6.45 4.95 6.50
CA SER A 558 6.64 5.32 5.09
C SER A 558 5.79 4.45 4.16
N ASN A 559 5.39 5.01 3.02
CA ASN A 559 5.02 4.21 1.85
C ASN A 559 6.21 4.10 0.87
N CYS A 560 5.95 3.72 -0.39
CA CYS A 560 6.94 3.38 -1.41
C CYS A 560 7.06 4.54 -2.46
N GLN A 561 8.27 4.90 -2.96
CA GLN A 561 8.50 5.85 -4.10
C GLN A 561 9.75 5.53 -4.98
N ASN A 562 9.70 5.80 -6.31
CA ASN A 562 10.65 5.50 -7.43
C ASN A 562 10.97 4.01 -7.74
N TYR A 563 10.30 3.12 -7.03
CA TYR A 563 10.13 1.71 -7.39
C TYR A 563 9.11 1.52 -8.52
N ASP A 564 8.33 2.53 -8.89
CA ASP A 564 7.19 2.35 -9.77
C ASP A 564 7.60 1.96 -11.20
N ILE A 565 8.73 2.42 -11.72
CA ILE A 565 9.26 2.02 -13.03
C ILE A 565 9.97 0.66 -12.94
N SER A 566 10.87 0.51 -11.95
CA SER A 566 11.75 -0.65 -11.82
C SER A 566 11.09 -1.88 -11.17
N GLN A 567 10.02 -1.69 -10.40
CA GLN A 567 9.24 -2.74 -9.74
C GLN A 567 7.81 -2.86 -10.28
N ARG A 568 7.34 -1.99 -11.20
CA ARG A 568 6.11 -2.27 -11.95
C ARG A 568 6.27 -3.61 -12.65
N ARG A 569 5.31 -4.50 -12.41
CA ARG A 569 5.21 -5.77 -13.13
C ARG A 569 4.10 -5.74 -14.18
N LYS A 570 3.25 -4.71 -14.17
CA LYS A 570 2.26 -4.48 -15.23
C LYS A 570 2.96 -3.96 -16.51
N PRO A 571 2.78 -4.62 -17.67
CA PRO A 571 3.32 -4.15 -18.94
C PRO A 571 2.46 -3.01 -19.51
N GLU A 572 2.72 -1.80 -19.06
CA GLU A 572 2.03 -0.58 -19.47
C GLU A 572 3.00 0.53 -19.90
N GLY A 573 2.50 1.52 -20.60
CA GLY A 573 3.27 2.62 -21.18
C GLY A 573 2.57 3.20 -22.40
N THR A 574 3.08 4.33 -22.88
CA THR A 574 2.66 4.92 -24.14
C THR A 574 3.11 4.01 -25.28
N GLU A 575 2.16 3.61 -26.12
CA GLU A 575 2.46 2.78 -27.29
C GLU A 575 3.25 3.61 -28.32
N MET A 576 4.48 3.20 -28.59
CA MET A 576 5.42 3.85 -29.49
C MET A 576 6.13 2.82 -30.35
N GLU A 577 5.92 2.90 -31.66
CA GLU A 577 6.69 2.10 -32.61
C GLU A 577 8.16 2.51 -32.61
N PRO A 578 9.10 1.60 -32.94
CA PRO A 578 10.52 1.91 -33.03
C PRO A 578 10.85 3.17 -33.86
N LEU A 579 10.23 3.28 -35.04
CA LEU A 579 10.40 4.44 -35.92
C LEU A 579 9.87 5.73 -35.28
N ALA A 580 8.77 5.66 -34.52
CA ALA A 580 8.19 6.83 -33.87
C ALA A 580 9.11 7.37 -32.78
N VAL A 581 9.79 6.49 -32.02
CA VAL A 581 10.78 6.90 -31.01
C VAL A 581 11.96 7.62 -31.66
N ALA A 582 12.53 7.04 -32.73
CA ALA A 582 13.65 7.65 -33.46
C ALA A 582 13.25 8.99 -34.10
N ALA A 583 12.09 9.04 -34.78
CA ALA A 583 11.58 10.26 -35.39
C ALA A 583 11.31 11.37 -34.35
N LEU A 584 10.82 11.01 -33.16
CA LEU A 584 10.60 11.95 -32.08
C LEU A 584 11.92 12.56 -31.60
N ALA A 585 12.94 11.74 -31.38
CA ALA A 585 14.27 12.21 -31.00
C ALA A 585 14.86 13.16 -32.05
N THR A 586 14.74 12.83 -33.34
CA THR A 586 15.16 13.73 -34.44
C THR A 586 14.36 15.04 -34.43
N SER A 587 13.04 14.99 -34.19
CA SER A 587 12.19 16.19 -34.17
C SER A 587 12.55 17.18 -33.06
N TYR A 588 13.11 16.69 -31.94
CA TYR A 588 13.59 17.51 -30.83
C TYR A 588 15.06 17.94 -30.97
N GLY A 589 15.71 17.61 -32.10
CA GLY A 589 17.11 17.95 -32.37
C GLY A 589 18.09 17.18 -31.49
N CYS A 590 17.72 16.00 -30.99
CA CYS A 590 18.63 15.14 -30.23
C CYS A 590 19.69 14.52 -31.15
N GLN A 591 20.89 14.29 -30.61
CA GLN A 591 21.98 13.60 -31.31
C GLN A 591 21.96 12.09 -31.05
N GLY A 592 21.19 11.63 -30.07
CA GLY A 592 21.11 10.22 -29.72
C GLY A 592 19.94 9.83 -28.83
N LEU A 593 19.86 8.53 -28.58
CA LEU A 593 18.90 7.86 -27.71
C LEU A 593 19.61 7.23 -26.52
N ALA A 594 19.00 7.30 -25.34
CA ALA A 594 19.43 6.54 -24.17
C ALA A 594 18.33 5.59 -23.70
N TYR A 595 18.71 4.36 -23.39
CA TYR A 595 17.86 3.38 -22.73
C TYR A 595 18.32 3.31 -21.26
N THR A 596 17.47 3.77 -20.33
CA THR A 596 17.89 4.11 -18.95
C THR A 596 16.74 4.00 -17.94
N TYR A 597 16.92 4.55 -16.73
CA TYR A 597 16.03 4.48 -15.55
C TYR A 597 15.83 3.08 -14.93
N ASN A 598 15.66 2.06 -15.76
CA ASN A 598 15.74 0.64 -15.38
C ASN A 598 16.71 -0.12 -16.29
N GLN A 599 16.86 -1.43 -16.06
CA GLN A 599 17.83 -2.23 -16.80
C GLN A 599 17.41 -2.43 -18.27
N PRO A 600 18.13 -1.87 -19.28
CA PRO A 600 17.71 -1.91 -20.68
C PRO A 600 17.62 -3.32 -21.26
N THR A 601 18.45 -4.24 -20.76
CA THR A 601 18.56 -5.59 -21.32
C THR A 601 17.28 -6.41 -21.16
N ILE A 602 16.42 -6.06 -20.18
CA ILE A 602 15.13 -6.76 -20.02
C ILE A 602 14.19 -6.51 -21.21
N PHE A 603 14.39 -5.43 -21.98
CA PHE A 603 13.62 -5.07 -23.17
C PHE A 603 14.51 -4.88 -24.43
N ILE A 604 15.70 -5.50 -24.47
CA ILE A 604 16.71 -5.29 -25.51
C ILE A 604 16.22 -5.48 -26.95
N GLU A 605 15.25 -6.36 -27.23
CA GLU A 605 14.70 -6.52 -28.57
C GLU A 605 14.00 -5.24 -29.06
N TYR A 606 13.29 -4.54 -28.16
CA TYR A 606 12.69 -3.25 -28.47
C TYR A 606 13.78 -2.17 -28.62
N ALA A 607 14.77 -2.15 -27.72
CA ALA A 607 15.87 -1.21 -27.78
C ALA A 607 16.69 -1.37 -29.08
N ARG A 608 16.93 -2.59 -29.53
CA ARG A 608 17.62 -2.90 -30.79
C ARG A 608 16.85 -2.36 -31.98
N ASP A 609 15.55 -2.62 -32.04
CA ASP A 609 14.74 -2.21 -33.18
C ASP A 609 14.62 -0.69 -33.24
N VAL A 610 14.46 -0.02 -32.09
CA VAL A 610 14.55 1.45 -31.98
C VAL A 610 15.92 1.93 -32.43
N GLY A 611 17.00 1.29 -31.97
CA GLY A 611 18.35 1.72 -32.26
C GLY A 611 18.77 1.57 -33.71
N ARG A 612 18.28 0.53 -34.40
CA ARG A 612 18.44 0.38 -35.85
C ARG A 612 17.74 1.50 -36.62
N GLU A 613 16.55 1.91 -36.19
CA GLU A 613 15.88 3.09 -36.77
C GLU A 613 16.62 4.39 -36.43
N ALA A 614 17.19 4.49 -35.22
CA ALA A 614 17.98 5.63 -34.79
C ALA A 614 19.22 5.82 -35.67
N HIS A 615 19.96 4.74 -35.97
CA HIS A 615 21.12 4.76 -36.87
C HIS A 615 20.76 5.22 -38.28
N LYS A 616 19.62 4.79 -38.83
CA LYS A 616 19.13 5.28 -40.13
C LYS A 616 18.89 6.79 -40.15
N ASN A 617 18.61 7.38 -38.99
CA ASN A 617 18.40 8.81 -38.80
C ASN A 617 19.65 9.54 -38.25
N GLY A 618 20.81 8.89 -38.22
CA GLY A 618 22.07 9.48 -37.75
C GLY A 618 22.16 9.71 -36.24
N LEU A 619 21.31 9.05 -35.44
CA LEU A 619 21.29 9.14 -33.98
C LEU A 619 22.16 8.04 -33.37
N ILE A 620 22.95 8.37 -32.33
CA ILE A 620 23.70 7.38 -31.54
C ILE A 620 22.79 6.66 -30.52
N ASN A 621 23.19 5.47 -30.09
CA ASN A 621 22.49 4.66 -29.08
C ASN A 621 23.34 4.46 -27.83
N ILE A 622 22.72 4.70 -26.66
CA ILE A 622 23.40 4.67 -25.36
C ILE A 622 22.65 3.78 -24.37
N PHE A 623 23.35 2.87 -23.71
CA PHE A 623 22.82 2.10 -22.59
C PHE A 623 23.34 2.67 -21.27
N VAL A 624 22.43 2.85 -20.32
CA VAL A 624 22.79 3.00 -18.90
C VAL A 624 22.40 1.68 -18.22
N SER A 625 23.39 0.81 -18.02
CA SER A 625 23.20 -0.59 -17.66
C SER A 625 23.85 -0.90 -16.32
N ASN A 626 23.27 -1.81 -15.55
CA ASN A 626 23.95 -2.42 -14.41
C ASN A 626 24.95 -3.53 -14.81
N GLY A 627 25.06 -3.83 -16.11
CA GLY A 627 25.97 -4.81 -16.68
C GLY A 627 25.68 -6.26 -16.29
N TYR A 628 24.55 -6.57 -15.65
CA TYR A 628 24.19 -7.94 -15.24
C TYR A 628 23.63 -8.75 -16.42
N ASP A 629 24.40 -8.79 -17.50
CA ASP A 629 24.00 -9.24 -18.83
C ASP A 629 24.62 -10.62 -19.15
N THR A 630 24.19 -11.22 -20.27
CA THR A 630 24.73 -12.50 -20.75
C THR A 630 25.56 -12.28 -22.01
N PRO A 631 26.39 -13.27 -22.41
CA PRO A 631 27.09 -13.21 -23.70
C PRO A 631 26.15 -13.04 -24.90
N ASP A 632 24.96 -13.66 -24.86
CA ASP A 632 23.95 -13.52 -25.92
C ASP A 632 23.43 -12.07 -26.01
N ALA A 633 23.19 -11.45 -24.85
CA ALA A 633 22.75 -10.06 -24.79
C ALA A 633 23.82 -9.11 -25.32
N VAL A 634 25.10 -9.31 -24.96
CA VAL A 634 26.23 -8.54 -25.51
C VAL A 634 26.33 -8.72 -27.04
N GLY A 635 26.11 -9.94 -27.53
CA GLY A 635 26.02 -10.22 -28.97
C GLY A 635 24.97 -9.37 -29.67
N MET A 636 23.77 -9.25 -29.09
CA MET A 636 22.70 -8.40 -29.62
C MET A 636 23.00 -6.91 -29.48
N MET A 637 23.65 -6.46 -28.39
CA MET A 637 24.07 -5.06 -28.23
C MET A 637 24.96 -4.60 -29.38
N ASN A 638 25.87 -5.47 -29.85
CA ASN A 638 26.79 -5.17 -30.95
C ASN A 638 26.08 -4.85 -32.29
N GLU A 639 24.79 -5.16 -32.42
CA GLU A 639 24.02 -4.88 -33.63
C GLU A 639 23.55 -3.43 -33.76
N PHE A 640 23.56 -2.64 -32.68
CA PHE A 640 22.97 -1.29 -32.69
C PHE A 640 23.55 -0.31 -31.65
N LEU A 641 24.24 -0.79 -30.62
CA LEU A 641 24.67 0.04 -29.51
C LEU A 641 26.01 0.72 -29.81
N ASP A 642 26.12 2.01 -29.51
CA ASP A 642 27.35 2.78 -29.74
C ASP A 642 28.13 3.00 -28.44
N CYS A 643 27.41 3.23 -27.34
CA CYS A 643 27.99 3.53 -26.04
C CYS A 643 27.22 2.84 -24.91
N ILE A 644 27.94 2.40 -23.88
CA ILE A 644 27.39 1.88 -22.65
C ILE A 644 28.12 2.49 -21.45
N THR A 645 27.35 2.85 -20.43
CA THR A 645 27.88 3.02 -19.07
C THR A 645 27.46 1.82 -18.23
N VAL A 646 28.42 1.17 -17.59
CA VAL A 646 28.18 0.04 -16.67
C VAL A 646 28.26 0.53 -15.24
N ASP A 647 27.14 0.41 -14.53
CA ASP A 647 26.89 0.98 -13.21
C ASP A 647 27.03 -0.08 -12.11
N PHE A 648 28.20 -0.09 -11.49
CA PHE A 648 28.45 -0.81 -10.25
C PHE A 648 27.78 -0.11 -9.08
N LYS A 649 27.39 -0.91 -8.09
CA LYS A 649 26.89 -0.40 -6.81
C LYS A 649 27.77 -0.97 -5.72
N GLY A 650 28.25 -0.09 -4.85
CA GLY A 650 29.04 -0.50 -3.70
C GLY A 650 30.35 -1.19 -4.06
N ASN A 651 31.09 -0.68 -5.05
CA ASN A 651 32.41 -1.21 -5.44
C ASN A 651 32.42 -2.67 -5.92
N ASN A 652 31.28 -3.17 -6.44
CA ASN A 652 31.09 -4.57 -6.83
C ASN A 652 31.34 -5.57 -5.68
N GLU A 653 31.13 -5.14 -4.43
CA GLU A 653 31.36 -5.97 -3.25
C GLU A 653 30.25 -7.03 -3.10
N THR A 654 30.66 -8.29 -2.90
CA THR A 654 29.75 -9.45 -2.96
C THR A 654 28.70 -9.44 -1.85
N GLU A 655 29.05 -9.09 -0.62
CA GLU A 655 28.09 -9.04 0.50
C GLU A 655 27.05 -7.94 0.27
N PHE A 656 27.48 -6.78 -0.23
CA PHE A 656 26.63 -5.68 -0.65
C PHE A 656 25.66 -6.12 -1.75
N LEU A 657 26.17 -6.74 -2.82
CA LEU A 657 25.35 -7.21 -3.94
C LEU A 657 24.32 -8.27 -3.50
N ARG A 658 24.73 -9.23 -2.66
CA ARG A 658 23.82 -10.26 -2.13
C ARG A 658 22.70 -9.65 -1.29
N LYS A 659 23.07 -8.75 -0.39
CA LYS A 659 22.17 -8.18 0.62
C LYS A 659 21.21 -7.14 0.03
N TRP A 660 21.72 -6.23 -0.79
CA TRP A 660 20.97 -5.05 -1.22
C TRP A 660 20.45 -5.13 -2.66
N VAL A 661 21.04 -6.00 -3.48
CA VAL A 661 20.76 -6.08 -4.92
C VAL A 661 20.14 -7.43 -5.32
N LEU A 662 20.25 -8.45 -4.46
CA LEU A 662 19.82 -9.83 -4.71
C LEU A 662 20.49 -10.44 -5.94
N VAL A 663 21.79 -10.17 -6.05
CA VAL A 663 22.71 -10.74 -7.03
C VAL A 663 23.74 -11.60 -6.27
N PRO A 664 23.96 -12.88 -6.65
CA PRO A 664 24.87 -13.76 -5.93
C PRO A 664 26.31 -13.27 -5.83
N ASP A 665 26.81 -12.64 -6.89
CA ASP A 665 28.14 -12.03 -6.98
C ASP A 665 28.25 -11.20 -8.27
N GLY A 666 29.28 -10.37 -8.32
CA GLY A 666 29.53 -9.42 -9.41
C GLY A 666 30.27 -9.99 -10.63
N GLU A 667 30.61 -11.28 -10.65
CA GLU A 667 31.39 -11.88 -11.74
C GLU A 667 30.70 -11.73 -13.11
N PRO A 668 29.36 -11.91 -13.25
CA PRO A 668 28.70 -11.69 -14.53
C PRO A 668 28.84 -10.27 -15.08
N ILE A 669 28.97 -9.27 -14.20
CA ILE A 669 29.17 -7.88 -14.60
C ILE A 669 30.58 -7.69 -15.17
N LEU A 670 31.58 -8.28 -14.51
CA LEU A 670 32.96 -8.28 -14.98
C LEU A 670 33.10 -9.02 -16.31
N GLN A 671 32.46 -10.17 -16.46
CA GLN A 671 32.43 -10.93 -17.71
C GLN A 671 31.77 -10.14 -18.84
N THR A 672 30.70 -9.40 -18.55
CA THR A 672 30.04 -8.51 -19.52
C THR A 672 31.01 -7.44 -20.04
N LEU A 673 31.82 -6.83 -19.17
CA LEU A 673 32.84 -5.86 -19.58
C LEU A 673 33.92 -6.48 -20.48
N LEU A 674 34.38 -7.68 -20.16
CA LEU A 674 35.34 -8.42 -20.99
C LEU A 674 34.74 -8.76 -22.36
N ASP A 675 33.49 -9.23 -22.38
CA ASP A 675 32.80 -9.57 -23.62
C ASP A 675 32.58 -8.33 -24.51
N ILE A 676 32.23 -7.18 -23.92
CA ILE A 676 32.09 -5.92 -24.67
C ILE A 676 33.45 -5.51 -25.25
N ARG A 677 34.52 -5.54 -24.46
CA ARG A 677 35.90 -5.21 -24.89
C ARG A 677 36.36 -6.11 -26.03
N ASP A 678 36.14 -7.41 -25.92
CA ASP A 678 36.74 -8.41 -26.81
C ASP A 678 35.92 -8.65 -28.08
N LYS A 679 34.60 -8.46 -28.02
CA LYS A 679 33.67 -8.89 -29.08
C LYS A 679 32.98 -7.73 -29.79
N THR A 680 33.10 -6.49 -29.30
CA THR A 680 32.34 -5.35 -29.82
C THR A 680 33.21 -4.11 -30.03
N LYS A 681 32.60 -3.05 -30.60
CA LYS A 681 33.22 -1.71 -30.71
C LYS A 681 32.54 -0.67 -29.82
N ILE A 682 31.73 -1.12 -28.86
CA ILE A 682 30.91 -0.25 -28.02
C ILE A 682 31.83 0.54 -27.08
N HIS A 683 31.70 1.86 -27.07
CA HIS A 683 32.43 2.70 -26.12
C HIS A 683 31.92 2.46 -24.71
N THR A 684 32.83 2.13 -23.78
CA THR A 684 32.47 1.76 -22.41
C THR A 684 33.00 2.77 -21.41
N GLU A 685 32.11 3.28 -20.56
CA GLU A 685 32.46 4.02 -19.34
C GLU A 685 31.95 3.27 -18.10
N ILE A 686 32.58 3.50 -16.97
CA ILE A 686 32.23 2.84 -15.71
C ILE A 686 31.65 3.87 -14.75
N THR A 687 30.58 3.50 -14.07
CA THR A 687 30.07 4.24 -12.92
C THR A 687 30.05 3.35 -11.69
N ASP A 688 30.27 3.94 -10.54
CA ASP A 688 30.11 3.25 -9.26
C ASP A 688 29.36 4.17 -8.30
N LEU A 689 28.15 3.76 -7.91
CA LEU A 689 27.40 4.45 -6.86
C LEU A 689 27.96 4.04 -5.50
N VAL A 690 28.74 4.93 -4.90
CA VAL A 690 29.35 4.72 -3.60
C VAL A 690 28.31 4.99 -2.53
N ILE A 691 27.83 3.94 -1.87
CA ILE A 691 26.80 4.07 -0.83
C ILE A 691 27.49 4.10 0.53
N PRO A 692 27.37 5.18 1.32
CA PRO A 692 28.11 5.28 2.58
C PRO A 692 27.70 4.18 3.58
N GLU A 693 28.64 3.77 4.42
CA GLU A 693 28.50 2.74 5.48
C GLU A 693 28.28 1.29 5.00
N VAL A 694 27.75 1.08 3.80
CA VAL A 694 27.40 -0.26 3.30
C VAL A 694 28.06 -0.63 1.98
N GLY A 695 28.54 0.36 1.21
CA GLY A 695 29.10 0.19 -0.13
C GLY A 695 30.22 1.19 -0.39
N ASP A 696 30.97 1.58 0.63
CA ASP A 696 32.08 2.54 0.57
C ASP A 696 33.41 1.96 1.06
N ASP A 697 33.53 0.63 1.06
CA ASP A 697 34.77 -0.07 1.44
C ASP A 697 35.91 0.20 0.45
N LEU A 698 36.94 0.87 0.94
CA LEU A 698 38.11 1.26 0.16
C LEU A 698 38.95 0.08 -0.34
N LYS A 699 38.88 -1.10 0.30
CA LYS A 699 39.58 -2.30 -0.19
C LYS A 699 38.89 -2.84 -1.44
N SER A 700 37.57 -2.89 -1.42
CA SER A 700 36.75 -3.25 -2.58
C SER A 700 36.90 -2.24 -3.71
N ALA A 701 36.93 -0.93 -3.40
CA ALA A 701 37.23 0.13 -4.36
C ALA A 701 38.58 -0.08 -5.06
N ARG A 702 39.62 -0.43 -4.29
CA ARG A 702 40.95 -0.75 -4.82
C ARG A 702 40.93 -1.98 -5.72
N LYS A 703 40.24 -3.04 -5.29
CA LYS A 703 40.11 -4.27 -6.07
C LYS A 703 39.42 -4.01 -7.41
N LEU A 704 38.31 -3.28 -7.41
CA LEU A 704 37.60 -2.90 -8.63
C LEU A 704 38.48 -2.02 -9.53
N SER A 705 39.10 -0.98 -8.97
CA SER A 705 39.96 -0.06 -9.73
C SER A 705 41.15 -0.77 -10.38
N LYS A 706 41.81 -1.66 -9.62
CA LYS A 706 42.91 -2.48 -10.13
C LYS A 706 42.43 -3.42 -11.24
N TRP A 707 41.29 -4.07 -11.05
CA TRP A 707 40.72 -4.95 -12.07
C TRP A 707 40.42 -4.18 -13.37
N LEU A 708 39.85 -2.98 -13.27
CA LEU A 708 39.58 -2.12 -14.42
C LEU A 708 40.87 -1.70 -15.13
N TYR A 709 41.92 -1.33 -14.39
CA TYR A 709 43.22 -1.03 -14.97
C TYR A 709 43.82 -2.23 -15.70
N ASP A 710 43.86 -3.40 -15.04
CA ASP A 710 44.48 -4.62 -15.57
C ASP A 710 43.74 -5.17 -16.80
N ASN A 711 42.42 -4.96 -16.90
CA ASN A 711 41.59 -5.55 -17.96
C ASN A 711 41.11 -4.55 -19.03
N LEU A 712 40.78 -3.31 -18.69
CA LEU A 712 40.29 -2.30 -19.62
C LEU A 712 41.33 -1.21 -19.94
N GLY A 713 42.40 -1.13 -19.15
CA GLY A 713 43.51 -0.20 -19.35
C GLY A 713 43.35 1.14 -18.60
N PRO A 714 44.40 1.99 -18.62
CA PRO A 714 44.45 3.23 -17.84
C PRO A 714 43.50 4.33 -18.32
N ASP A 715 43.02 4.23 -19.55
CA ASP A 715 42.24 5.27 -20.22
C ASP A 715 40.72 5.06 -20.09
N VAL A 716 40.26 3.96 -19.46
CA VAL A 716 38.83 3.75 -19.19
C VAL A 716 38.31 4.80 -18.19
N PRO A 717 37.25 5.56 -18.51
CA PRO A 717 36.66 6.51 -17.58
C PRO A 717 35.91 5.80 -16.46
N ILE A 718 36.13 6.23 -15.22
CA ILE A 718 35.33 5.81 -14.06
C ILE A 718 34.77 7.02 -13.30
N HIS A 719 33.48 6.95 -12.98
CA HIS A 719 32.76 7.96 -12.21
C HIS A 719 32.32 7.39 -10.87
N PHE A 720 32.85 7.94 -9.77
CA PHE A 720 32.33 7.65 -8.44
C PHE A 720 31.17 8.61 -8.15
N LEU A 721 29.96 8.06 -8.13
CA LEU A 721 28.74 8.85 -8.02
C LEU A 721 28.36 9.03 -6.57
N ARG A 722 28.02 10.27 -6.21
CA ARG A 722 27.39 10.56 -4.93
C ARG A 722 26.02 9.90 -4.87
N PHE A 723 25.86 9.01 -3.90
CA PHE A 723 24.58 8.50 -3.46
C PHE A 723 23.76 9.64 -2.84
N HIS A 724 22.52 9.77 -3.30
CA HIS A 724 21.50 10.56 -2.63
C HIS A 724 20.55 9.58 -1.92
N PRO A 725 20.19 9.82 -0.65
CA PRO A 725 19.28 8.95 0.06
C PRO A 725 17.91 8.98 -0.61
N ASP A 726 17.52 7.84 -1.16
CA ASP A 726 16.25 7.65 -1.84
C ASP A 726 15.68 6.26 -1.53
N TYR A 727 14.38 6.12 -1.74
CA TYR A 727 13.64 4.86 -1.64
C TYR A 727 13.84 4.14 -0.31
N LYS A 728 14.79 3.22 -0.26
CA LYS A 728 15.01 2.26 0.81
C LYS A 728 16.21 2.57 1.70
N MET A 729 17.16 3.34 1.18
CA MET A 729 18.39 3.71 1.86
C MET A 729 18.37 5.16 2.40
N MET A 730 17.23 5.63 2.94
CA MET A 730 17.09 7.03 3.45
C MET A 730 17.82 7.24 4.79
N ASN A 731 18.15 6.15 5.48
CA ASN A 731 18.91 6.09 6.72
C ASN A 731 20.40 6.36 6.52
N LEU A 732 20.90 6.16 5.30
CA LEU A 732 22.26 6.46 4.95
C LEU A 732 22.34 7.94 4.55
N PRO A 733 23.37 8.69 4.97
CA PRO A 733 23.54 10.05 4.49
C PRO A 733 23.83 10.06 2.99
N PRO A 734 23.71 11.21 2.29
CA PRO A 734 24.33 11.33 0.97
C PRO A 734 25.82 11.05 1.10
N THR A 735 26.46 10.38 0.12
CA THR A 735 27.90 10.05 0.23
C THR A 735 28.68 11.31 0.54
N PRO A 736 29.48 11.33 1.64
CA PRO A 736 30.33 12.46 1.93
C PRO A 736 31.30 12.69 0.77
N VAL A 737 31.52 13.96 0.41
CA VAL A 737 32.46 14.31 -0.67
C VAL A 737 33.84 13.72 -0.39
N LYS A 738 34.26 13.72 0.89
CA LYS A 738 35.54 13.11 1.29
C LYS A 738 35.62 11.61 1.01
N THR A 739 34.52 10.88 1.15
CA THR A 739 34.47 9.45 0.82
C THR A 739 34.67 9.26 -0.68
N LEU A 740 34.01 10.05 -1.52
CA LEU A 740 34.22 10.03 -2.98
C LEU A 740 35.65 10.41 -3.36
N GLU A 741 36.22 11.40 -2.68
CA GLU A 741 37.61 11.79 -2.90
C GLU A 741 38.57 10.62 -2.64
N ASN A 742 38.39 9.92 -1.51
CA ASN A 742 39.21 8.77 -1.17
C ASN A 742 39.11 7.63 -2.21
N HIS A 743 37.91 7.38 -2.76
CA HIS A 743 37.73 6.40 -3.84
C HIS A 743 38.47 6.83 -5.11
N CYS A 744 38.38 8.11 -5.47
CA CYS A 744 39.08 8.66 -6.62
C CYS A 744 40.61 8.62 -6.46
N GLU A 745 41.13 8.92 -5.28
CA GLU A 745 42.56 8.84 -4.96
C GLU A 745 43.08 7.42 -5.12
N ILE A 746 42.33 6.42 -4.64
CA ILE A 746 42.66 5.00 -4.82
C ILE A 746 42.69 4.62 -6.30
N ALA A 747 41.64 4.96 -7.05
CA ALA A 747 41.57 4.63 -8.47
C ALA A 747 42.74 5.23 -9.27
N ARG A 748 43.12 6.48 -8.96
CA ARG A 748 44.29 7.13 -9.57
C ARG A 748 45.61 6.48 -9.14
N ALA A 749 45.73 6.06 -7.88
CA ALA A 749 46.90 5.36 -7.38
C ALA A 749 47.09 3.98 -8.05
N GLU A 750 46.00 3.31 -8.43
CA GLU A 750 46.04 2.07 -9.24
C GLU A 750 46.36 2.33 -10.73
N GLY A 751 46.43 3.60 -11.17
CA GLY A 751 46.88 3.98 -12.51
C GLY A 751 45.79 4.45 -13.47
N LEU A 752 44.52 4.52 -13.04
CA LEU A 752 43.43 5.07 -13.86
C LEU A 752 43.59 6.58 -14.04
N ARG A 753 43.58 7.05 -15.29
CA ARG A 753 43.86 8.46 -15.63
C ARG A 753 42.63 9.35 -15.59
N TYR A 754 41.46 8.81 -15.91
CA TYR A 754 40.21 9.55 -16.04
C TYR A 754 39.22 9.11 -14.96
N VAL A 755 39.40 9.71 -13.79
CA VAL A 755 38.63 9.40 -12.58
C VAL A 755 37.86 10.64 -12.16
N TYR A 756 36.53 10.50 -12.08
CA TYR A 756 35.59 11.59 -11.86
C TYR A 756 34.79 11.43 -10.58
N VAL A 757 34.44 12.58 -9.99
CA VAL A 757 33.39 12.67 -8.97
C VAL A 757 32.10 13.11 -9.66
N GLY A 758 31.07 12.27 -9.58
CA GLY A 758 29.74 12.57 -10.13
C GLY A 758 28.75 13.02 -9.05
N ASN A 759 27.69 13.73 -9.47
CA ASN A 759 26.62 14.25 -8.61
C ASN A 759 27.09 15.22 -7.51
N VAL A 760 28.22 15.92 -7.74
CA VAL A 760 28.72 17.00 -6.87
C VAL A 760 29.07 18.21 -7.74
N PRO A 761 28.07 19.02 -8.17
CA PRO A 761 28.32 20.15 -9.07
C PRO A 761 29.36 21.13 -8.50
N GLY A 762 30.31 21.54 -9.34
CA GLY A 762 31.38 22.47 -8.97
C GLY A 762 32.62 21.79 -8.36
N HIS A 763 32.62 20.46 -8.21
CA HIS A 763 33.78 19.74 -7.70
C HIS A 763 34.92 19.70 -8.73
N PRO A 764 36.19 19.97 -8.38
CA PRO A 764 37.29 20.02 -9.35
C PRO A 764 37.45 18.74 -10.20
N TRP A 765 37.14 17.57 -9.64
CA TRP A 765 37.23 16.28 -10.33
C TRP A 765 36.02 15.94 -11.22
N GLU A 766 35.12 16.90 -11.49
CA GLU A 766 34.13 16.77 -12.58
C GLU A 766 34.72 17.18 -13.96
N HIS A 767 35.87 17.85 -13.95
CA HIS A 767 36.59 18.27 -15.15
C HIS A 767 37.42 17.13 -15.74
N THR A 768 37.61 17.13 -17.06
CA THR A 768 38.58 16.26 -17.71
C THR A 768 39.94 16.96 -17.76
N TYR A 769 40.96 16.35 -17.16
CA TYR A 769 42.33 16.85 -17.16
C TYR A 769 43.20 16.11 -18.17
N CYS A 770 44.13 16.81 -18.80
CA CYS A 770 45.16 16.17 -19.61
C CYS A 770 46.12 15.38 -18.69
N PRO A 771 46.35 14.07 -18.92
CA PRO A 771 47.20 13.27 -18.05
C PRO A 771 48.68 13.70 -18.08
N GLU A 772 49.14 14.30 -19.18
CA GLU A 772 50.52 14.81 -19.33
C GLU A 772 50.73 16.16 -18.62
N CYS A 773 50.05 17.22 -19.08
CA CYS A 773 50.32 18.58 -18.61
C CYS A 773 49.39 19.07 -17.48
N LYS A 774 48.50 18.20 -17.00
CA LYS A 774 47.51 18.44 -15.92
C LYS A 774 46.60 19.65 -16.12
N THR A 775 46.54 20.20 -17.32
CA THR A 775 45.67 21.33 -17.65
C THR A 775 44.25 20.82 -17.91
N ILE A 776 43.23 21.60 -17.51
CA ILE A 776 41.83 21.27 -17.76
C ILE A 776 41.61 21.23 -19.28
N ALA A 777 41.33 20.04 -19.80
CA ALA A 777 41.01 19.82 -21.21
C ALA A 777 39.53 20.08 -21.50
N ILE A 778 38.64 19.67 -20.60
CA ILE A 778 37.20 19.96 -20.67
C ILE A 778 36.75 20.41 -19.28
N ARG A 779 36.26 21.66 -19.19
CA ARG A 779 35.73 22.25 -17.95
C ARG A 779 34.23 22.01 -17.88
N ARG A 780 33.74 21.60 -16.72
CA ARG A 780 32.32 21.33 -16.47
C ARG A 780 31.83 22.08 -15.24
N HIS A 781 30.51 22.20 -15.11
CA HIS A 781 29.83 22.56 -13.86
C HIS A 781 28.55 21.71 -13.79
N GLY A 782 28.58 20.63 -13.01
CA GLY A 782 27.52 19.61 -13.09
C GLY A 782 27.49 18.95 -14.47
N PHE A 783 26.36 19.04 -15.18
CA PHE A 783 26.17 18.42 -16.50
C PHE A 783 26.48 19.35 -17.68
N ASP A 784 26.88 20.60 -17.40
CA ASP A 784 27.20 21.58 -18.44
C ASP A 784 28.69 21.65 -18.71
N ILE A 785 29.05 21.76 -19.99
CA ILE A 785 30.43 22.01 -20.42
C ILE A 785 30.63 23.52 -20.52
N THR A 786 31.49 24.07 -19.66
CA THR A 786 31.78 25.51 -19.56
C THR A 786 33.12 25.89 -20.21
N GLY A 787 33.87 24.92 -20.73
CA GLY A 787 35.10 25.18 -21.46
C GLY A 787 35.64 23.96 -22.19
N TRP A 788 36.18 24.20 -23.39
CA TRP A 788 36.70 23.17 -24.29
C TRP A 788 38.10 23.55 -24.78
N ASN A 789 39.13 22.89 -24.24
CA ASN A 789 40.55 23.17 -24.50
C ASN A 789 41.21 22.05 -25.31
N LEU A 790 40.48 21.53 -26.31
CA LEU A 790 40.91 20.47 -27.22
C LEU A 790 40.90 20.96 -28.67
N GLY A 791 41.93 20.58 -29.43
CA GLY A 791 42.03 20.86 -30.87
C GLY A 791 41.21 19.89 -31.74
N ARG A 792 41.35 20.00 -33.06
CA ARG A 792 40.56 19.27 -34.08
C ARG A 792 40.64 17.73 -33.99
N ASP A 793 41.65 17.20 -33.32
CA ASP A 793 41.81 15.76 -33.05
C ASP A 793 41.76 15.43 -31.56
N ASN A 794 40.96 16.11 -30.73
CA ASN A 794 40.92 15.87 -29.26
C ASN A 794 42.30 15.88 -28.59
N ARG A 795 43.23 16.65 -29.17
CA ARG A 795 44.57 16.88 -28.61
C ARG A 795 44.53 18.06 -27.67
N CYS A 796 45.17 17.94 -26.51
CA CYS A 796 45.31 19.03 -25.57
C CYS A 796 45.98 20.24 -26.24
N LEU A 797 45.36 21.42 -26.18
CA LEU A 797 45.90 22.64 -26.79
C LEU A 797 47.24 23.09 -26.18
N LYS A 798 47.57 22.63 -24.96
CA LYS A 798 48.80 23.02 -24.26
C LYS A 798 50.01 22.13 -24.59
N CYS A 799 49.83 20.81 -24.67
CA CYS A 799 50.95 19.88 -24.85
C CYS A 799 50.79 18.89 -26.02
N GLY A 800 49.66 18.93 -26.76
CA GLY A 800 49.44 18.08 -27.93
C GLY A 800 49.08 16.62 -27.62
N TYR A 801 49.01 16.21 -26.35
CA TYR A 801 48.60 14.86 -25.96
C TYR A 801 47.20 14.54 -26.47
N LYS A 802 47.00 13.37 -27.08
CA LYS A 802 45.70 12.91 -27.60
C LYS A 802 44.88 12.31 -26.46
N LEU A 803 43.78 12.96 -26.08
CA LEU A 803 42.86 12.42 -25.09
C LEU A 803 41.93 11.37 -25.74
N PRO A 804 41.50 10.33 -25.01
CA PRO A 804 40.59 9.29 -25.48
C PRO A 804 39.13 9.78 -25.53
N ILE A 805 38.90 10.94 -26.13
CA ILE A 805 37.57 11.49 -26.39
C ILE A 805 37.14 11.04 -27.78
N VAL A 806 35.92 10.50 -27.88
CA VAL A 806 35.25 10.14 -29.12
C VAL A 806 34.26 11.26 -29.48
N GLY A 807 34.33 11.75 -30.71
CA GLY A 807 33.52 12.87 -31.19
C GLY A 807 34.12 14.24 -30.90
N SER A 808 33.34 15.29 -31.16
CA SER A 808 33.67 16.70 -30.89
C SER A 808 32.61 17.32 -29.98
N LEU A 809 32.84 18.54 -29.49
CA LEU A 809 31.83 19.29 -28.73
C LEU A 809 30.56 19.46 -29.55
N SER A 810 29.42 18.97 -29.05
CA SER A 810 28.13 19.11 -29.71
C SER A 810 27.69 20.57 -29.78
N THR A 811 27.03 20.95 -30.87
CA THR A 811 26.41 22.27 -31.02
C THR A 811 25.27 22.49 -30.02
N SER A 812 24.65 21.41 -29.53
CA SER A 812 23.55 21.45 -28.56
C SER A 812 23.96 21.88 -27.16
N VAL A 813 25.26 22.05 -26.88
CA VAL A 813 25.77 22.39 -25.54
C VAL A 813 25.22 23.73 -25.02
N HIS A 814 24.79 24.62 -25.91
CA HIS A 814 24.23 25.93 -25.58
C HIS A 814 22.68 25.95 -25.51
N GLU A 815 22.03 24.82 -25.76
CA GLU A 815 20.57 24.70 -25.72
C GLU A 815 20.06 24.29 -24.34
N ASP A 816 18.77 24.50 -24.10
CA ASP A 816 18.08 23.81 -23.00
C ASP A 816 17.96 22.31 -23.35
N ARG A 817 18.55 21.48 -22.48
CA ARG A 817 18.66 20.04 -22.64
C ARG A 817 17.86 19.28 -21.58
N PHE A 818 16.97 19.92 -20.81
CA PHE A 818 16.14 19.26 -19.79
C PHE A 818 14.65 19.36 -20.11
N LEU A 819 14.11 18.40 -20.85
CA LEU A 819 12.72 18.43 -21.30
C LEU A 819 12.00 17.11 -21.00
N PRO A 820 10.90 17.10 -20.22
CA PRO A 820 10.03 15.94 -20.14
C PRO A 820 9.21 15.82 -21.43
N VAL A 821 9.03 14.58 -21.91
CA VAL A 821 8.36 14.30 -23.18
C VAL A 821 7.24 13.26 -23.02
N VAL A 822 7.48 12.21 -22.22
CA VAL A 822 6.50 11.16 -21.92
C VAL A 822 6.47 10.95 -20.41
N ASN A 823 5.26 10.96 -19.82
CA ASN A 823 5.02 10.90 -18.37
C ASN A 823 5.05 9.49 -17.83
#